data_AF-A0A950EGG5-F1
#
_entry.id   AF-A0A950EGG5-F1
#
_cell.length_a   1.000
_cell.length_b   1.000
_cell.length_c   1.000
_cell.angle_alpha   90.00
_cell.angle_beta   90.00
_cell.angle_gamma   90.00
#
_symmetry.space_group_name_H-M   'P 1'
#
loop_
_entity.id
_entity.type
_entity.pdbx_description
1 polymer ?
#
loop_
_entity_poly.entity_id
_entity_poly.type
_entity_poly.pdbx_seq_one_letter_code
_entity_poly.pdbx_strand_id
1 'polypeptide(L)'
;MHGFLEFTVVGVAVGCIYALSATGLVVTYITSGIFNFAHGAIGMVAAFLYWDLTVQHHWNVLLALAVVILVAGPLIGLLIDVLVMRNLHSASEEVRVIVPVALMLFIFGVGQWIWKPGQAYSLPRFFPSDQVKVLGVYITYHQLIVIAVAIAVALGLRLFLFRTKTGVSLRAVVDAPELAAYFGAAPGRVRMLGWAIGSALAALAGVLIAPLVTMDHLLLTLLVLNVIAAAILGRLKSLPLTFAGGILLGLLEAYVVGYAPGKVLNQLHPTVPVIFAYVALLALPQVRLRVGRALARRSTKVASLRTSLIAGGLFVLASWVVASNLSVTNLFTFGRGLVYAIILLSLVLLSGYAGQISLAQLTFVGFGAFAMGKIAGGDSVFGLVAAAGLAGVVGAVSALPAMRLRGLYLALITFAFADAMTYVFFNNNAVFGNGGALHVGRVIFRGNVAFTVLIAAVFAASAIGVLAVRRSSLGRRLVAMADSQLACVTLGMSLTWTKLAVFTASAALAGLAGALFGGLQGSVGSLNFQVLNSLAIFLLLAIWGVDSMVAVFLAGLSYSLIFVLVPHVPSIPSLPYLLTGAGALGLAYSPDGAIRRIFAAGERVRDIWSGRRAAAPEPEPATVVPLAVAGASGNGNGHWIGHPGPTPALELIDVRAGYGRIEVVHGVDHVVPPATVFALLGPNGAGKSTLLRVASCGHPAWSGCVHIAGVHVNGAPPEAMARLGVCTVPEGRSVFANLTVAENLRMMSYRAGVTVDEIEERAYASFPRLSERRSQLAGTLSGGEQQMLALARAVATEPKLLLLDEISLGLAPRIVADLYEHVARLKEQGIAILLVEQFVQTALSVADFAAVMSQGRIYRMGETSDVTDAVSHAYMGAVG
;
A
#
# COMPACT_ATOMS: atom_id res chain seq x y z
N MET A 1 35.79 1.66 29.03
CA MET A 1 34.46 1.63 29.69
C MET A 1 33.73 2.97 29.62
N HIS A 2 34.37 4.12 29.89
CA HIS A 2 33.70 5.42 29.93
C HIS A 2 32.97 5.83 28.63
N GLY A 3 33.62 5.68 27.45
CA GLY A 3 32.97 6.00 26.17
C GLY A 3 31.71 5.17 25.88
N PHE A 4 31.69 3.88 26.25
CA PHE A 4 30.50 3.04 26.10
C PHE A 4 29.31 3.60 26.91
N LEU A 5 29.55 3.99 28.17
CA LEU A 5 28.52 4.55 29.04
C LEU A 5 28.03 5.92 28.55
N GLU A 6 28.93 6.78 28.06
CA GLU A 6 28.58 8.07 27.45
C GLU A 6 27.65 7.91 26.25
N PHE A 7 28.02 7.08 25.28
CA PHE A 7 27.16 6.83 24.11
C PHE A 7 25.86 6.12 24.49
N THR A 8 25.86 5.28 25.52
CA THR A 8 24.64 4.65 26.02
C THR A 8 23.67 5.71 26.55
N VAL A 9 24.13 6.68 27.34
CA VAL A 9 23.26 7.74 27.88
C VAL A 9 22.68 8.61 26.76
N VAL A 10 23.51 9.01 25.79
CA VAL A 10 23.07 9.79 24.62
C VAL A 10 22.04 8.98 23.82
N GLY A 11 22.34 7.71 23.53
CA GLY A 11 21.48 6.83 22.74
C GLY A 11 20.15 6.52 23.43
N VAL A 12 20.12 6.36 24.75
CA VAL A 12 18.88 6.21 25.52
C VAL A 12 18.05 7.49 25.46
N ALA A 13 18.66 8.67 25.63
CA ALA A 13 17.93 9.94 25.57
C ALA A 13 17.31 10.18 24.19
N VAL A 14 18.09 10.04 23.10
CA VAL A 14 17.58 10.17 21.73
C VAL A 14 16.53 9.08 21.44
N GLY A 15 16.80 7.85 21.86
CA GLY A 15 15.88 6.72 21.70
C GLY A 15 14.56 6.91 22.44
N CYS A 16 14.55 7.57 23.61
CA CYS A 16 13.33 7.96 24.32
C CYS A 16 12.48 8.92 23.49
N ILE A 17 13.09 9.88 22.78
CA ILE A 17 12.36 10.81 21.90
C ILE A 17 11.74 10.06 20.72
N TYR A 18 12.51 9.19 20.07
CA TYR A 18 11.99 8.34 19.00
C TYR A 18 10.88 7.42 19.49
N ALA A 19 11.02 6.83 20.69
CA ALA A 19 10.02 5.98 21.29
C ALA A 19 8.69 6.73 21.57
N LEU A 20 8.77 7.95 22.09
CA LEU A 20 7.59 8.80 22.33
C LEU A 20 6.86 9.12 21.03
N SER A 21 7.60 9.61 20.03
CA SER A 21 7.03 9.94 18.73
C SER A 21 6.46 8.69 18.04
N ALA A 22 7.18 7.56 18.07
CA ALA A 22 6.76 6.32 17.42
C ALA A 22 5.50 5.75 18.08
N THR A 23 5.39 5.88 19.40
CA THR A 23 4.16 5.54 20.13
C THR A 23 2.99 6.40 19.65
N GLY A 24 3.19 7.71 19.46
CA GLY A 24 2.17 8.60 18.90
C GLY A 24 1.75 8.23 17.49
N LEU A 25 2.72 7.94 16.60
CA LEU A 25 2.47 7.46 15.25
C LEU A 25 1.65 6.15 15.27
N VAL A 26 2.03 5.20 16.10
CA VAL A 26 1.33 3.91 16.22
C VAL A 26 -0.07 4.07 16.79
N VAL A 27 -0.29 4.96 17.76
CA VAL A 27 -1.64 5.28 18.28
C VAL A 27 -2.54 5.80 17.16
N THR A 28 -2.06 6.72 16.30
CA THR A 28 -2.86 7.19 15.16
C THR A 28 -3.20 6.08 14.17
N TYR A 29 -2.23 5.20 13.88
CA TYR A 29 -2.44 4.10 12.93
C TYR A 29 -3.41 3.05 13.46
N ILE A 30 -3.23 2.65 14.72
CA ILE A 30 -4.10 1.69 15.40
C ILE A 30 -5.54 2.23 15.39
N THR A 31 -5.75 3.48 15.80
CA THR A 31 -7.10 4.05 15.99
C THR A 31 -7.86 4.38 14.72
N SER A 32 -7.16 4.66 13.62
CA SER A 32 -7.79 5.10 12.37
C SER A 32 -7.61 4.13 11.20
N GLY A 33 -6.67 3.19 11.28
CA GLY A 33 -6.19 2.39 10.15
C GLY A 33 -5.39 3.19 9.11
N ILE A 34 -5.12 4.48 9.35
CA ILE A 34 -4.44 5.39 8.43
C ILE A 34 -3.05 5.73 8.99
N PHE A 35 -2.03 5.65 8.14
CA PHE A 35 -0.67 5.95 8.54
C PHE A 35 -0.37 7.44 8.43
N ASN A 36 0.00 8.06 9.55
CA ASN A 36 0.26 9.50 9.61
C ASN A 36 1.68 9.86 9.12
N PHE A 37 1.87 10.01 7.81
CA PHE A 37 3.12 10.53 7.23
C PHE A 37 3.44 11.96 7.69
N ALA A 38 2.44 12.75 8.08
CA ALA A 38 2.63 14.12 8.54
C ALA A 38 3.15 14.25 9.98
N HIS A 39 3.37 13.14 10.69
CA HIS A 39 3.75 13.13 12.10
C HIS A 39 5.02 13.97 12.38
N GLY A 40 6.06 13.85 11.55
CA GLY A 40 7.27 14.67 11.68
C GLY A 40 7.01 16.16 11.40
N ALA A 41 6.19 16.48 10.39
CA ALA A 41 5.82 17.86 10.09
C ALA A 41 5.02 18.52 11.23
N ILE A 42 4.19 17.76 11.95
CA ILE A 42 3.50 18.23 13.16
C ILE A 42 4.52 18.52 14.27
N GLY A 43 5.49 17.62 14.48
CA GLY A 43 6.59 17.84 15.42
C GLY A 43 7.45 19.06 15.06
N MET A 44 7.73 19.27 13.78
CA MET A 44 8.40 20.47 13.27
C MET A 44 7.63 21.73 13.64
N VAL A 45 6.33 21.83 13.30
CA VAL A 45 5.52 23.01 13.63
C VAL A 45 5.48 23.25 15.13
N ALA A 46 5.38 22.20 15.96
CA ALA A 46 5.40 22.34 17.40
C ALA A 46 6.75 22.86 17.94
N ALA A 47 7.87 22.39 17.40
CA ALA A 47 9.20 22.87 17.76
C ALA A 47 9.38 24.36 17.45
N PHE A 48 8.96 24.78 16.25
CA PHE A 48 9.01 26.18 15.83
C PHE A 48 8.04 27.07 16.61
N LEU A 49 6.83 26.59 16.89
CA LEU A 49 5.88 27.30 17.74
C LEU A 49 6.42 27.46 19.17
N TYR A 50 7.07 26.44 19.71
CA TYR A 50 7.71 26.52 21.01
C TYR A 50 8.88 27.52 21.03
N TRP A 51 9.71 27.51 19.99
CA TRP A 51 10.76 28.52 19.79
C TRP A 51 10.17 29.93 19.72
N ASP A 52 9.11 30.13 18.94
CA ASP A 52 8.45 31.42 18.75
C ASP A 52 7.90 31.96 20.08
N LEU A 53 7.19 31.11 20.85
CA LEU A 53 6.65 31.51 22.15
C LEU A 53 7.75 31.83 23.17
N THR A 54 8.82 31.02 23.24
CA THR A 54 9.83 31.15 24.31
C THR A 54 10.96 32.12 23.97
N VAL A 55 11.44 32.13 22.73
CA VAL A 55 12.59 32.94 22.31
C VAL A 55 12.15 34.27 21.77
N GLN A 56 11.13 34.31 20.90
CA GLN A 56 10.67 35.54 20.26
C GLN A 56 9.66 36.31 21.13
N HIS A 57 8.74 35.60 21.79
CA HIS A 57 7.72 36.21 22.65
C HIS A 57 8.04 36.14 24.14
N HIS A 58 9.16 35.51 24.54
CA HIS A 58 9.64 35.43 25.93
C HIS A 58 8.63 34.84 26.93
N TRP A 59 7.78 33.92 26.49
CA TRP A 59 6.85 33.22 27.37
C TRP A 59 7.59 32.33 28.38
N ASN A 60 6.97 32.14 29.54
CA ASN A 60 7.45 31.17 30.51
C ASN A 60 7.50 29.76 29.88
N VAL A 61 8.62 29.05 30.08
CA VAL A 61 8.87 27.71 29.53
C VAL A 61 7.73 26.72 29.84
N LEU A 62 7.24 26.69 31.08
CA LEU A 62 6.17 25.75 31.47
C LEU A 62 4.84 26.10 30.79
N LEU A 63 4.53 27.39 30.65
CA LEU A 63 3.33 27.86 29.96
C LEU A 63 3.41 27.53 28.47
N ALA A 64 4.55 27.82 27.83
CA ALA A 64 4.77 27.50 26.42
C ALA A 64 4.68 25.99 26.16
N LEU A 65 5.27 25.15 27.03
CA LEU A 65 5.13 23.69 26.96
C LEU A 65 3.68 23.24 27.08
N ALA A 66 2.94 23.77 28.06
CA ALA A 66 1.53 23.43 28.25
C ALA A 66 0.68 23.81 27.02
N VAL A 67 0.88 25.00 26.46
CA VAL A 67 0.14 25.45 25.28
C VAL A 67 0.50 24.63 24.05
N VAL A 68 1.79 24.39 23.78
CA VAL A 68 2.21 23.64 22.59
C VAL A 68 1.77 22.17 22.67
N ILE A 69 1.94 21.52 23.82
CA ILE A 69 1.72 20.06 23.96
C ILE A 69 0.27 19.72 24.30
N LEU A 70 -0.41 20.50 25.16
CA LEU A 70 -1.75 20.17 25.65
C LEU A 70 -2.87 20.90 24.90
N VAL A 71 -2.55 21.95 24.14
CA VAL A 71 -3.55 22.70 23.35
C VAL A 71 -3.27 22.58 21.86
N ALA A 72 -2.15 23.11 21.38
CA ALA A 72 -1.85 23.18 19.95
C ALA A 72 -1.72 21.79 19.31
N GLY A 73 -0.93 20.89 19.90
CA GLY A 73 -0.77 19.51 19.41
C GLY A 73 -2.09 18.75 19.26
N PRO A 74 -2.90 18.61 20.33
CA PRO A 74 -4.22 18.01 20.27
C PRO A 74 -5.15 18.69 19.28
N LEU A 75 -5.20 20.03 19.25
CA LEU A 75 -6.05 20.79 18.34
C LEU A 75 -5.69 20.51 16.88
N ILE A 76 -4.40 20.49 16.54
CA ILE A 76 -3.91 20.12 15.20
C ILE A 76 -4.38 18.70 14.84
N GLY A 77 -4.24 17.73 15.76
CA GLY A 77 -4.72 16.36 15.55
C GLY A 77 -6.24 16.28 15.32
N LEU A 78 -7.03 16.98 16.12
CA LEU A 78 -8.48 17.05 15.98
C LEU A 78 -8.90 17.67 14.65
N LEU A 79 -8.29 18.78 14.26
CA LEU A 79 -8.56 19.45 12.98
C LEU A 79 -8.20 18.55 11.80
N ILE A 80 -7.07 17.85 11.85
CA ILE A 80 -6.67 16.89 10.81
C ILE A 80 -7.70 15.76 10.66
N ASP A 81 -8.19 15.18 11.76
CA ASP A 81 -9.19 14.12 11.68
C ASP A 81 -10.50 14.63 11.09
N VAL A 82 -11.00 15.75 11.60
CA VAL A 82 -12.29 16.34 11.21
C VAL A 82 -12.25 16.87 9.77
N LEU A 83 -11.16 17.49 9.33
CA LEU A 83 -11.09 18.13 8.02
C LEU A 83 -10.59 17.19 6.92
N VAL A 84 -9.91 16.09 7.25
CA VAL A 84 -9.26 15.26 6.22
C VAL A 84 -9.50 13.78 6.47
N MET A 85 -9.03 13.26 7.61
CA MET A 85 -8.83 11.81 7.76
C MET A 85 -10.14 11.03 7.90
N ARG A 86 -11.19 11.65 8.45
CA ARG A 86 -12.50 10.99 8.58
C ARG A 86 -13.13 10.56 7.25
N ASN A 87 -12.76 11.22 6.15
CA ASN A 87 -13.31 10.94 4.83
C ASN A 87 -12.59 9.78 4.12
N LEU A 88 -11.51 9.24 4.70
CA LEU A 88 -10.68 8.21 4.07
C LEU A 88 -11.11 6.77 4.38
N HIS A 89 -12.12 6.55 5.23
CA HIS A 89 -12.53 5.21 5.63
C HIS A 89 -13.07 4.36 4.47
N SER A 90 -13.73 4.96 3.48
CA SER A 90 -14.19 4.24 2.28
C SER A 90 -13.23 4.39 1.08
N ALA A 91 -12.13 5.13 1.26
CA ALA A 91 -11.17 5.37 0.18
C ALA A 91 -10.27 4.15 -0.09
N SER A 92 -9.74 4.07 -1.30
CA SER A 92 -8.77 3.02 -1.68
C SER A 92 -7.49 3.11 -0.86
N GLU A 93 -6.78 1.99 -0.72
CA GLU A 93 -5.49 1.92 -0.01
C GLU A 93 -4.46 2.93 -0.55
N GLU A 94 -4.52 3.24 -1.84
CA GLU A 94 -3.68 4.27 -2.47
C GLU A 94 -3.96 5.66 -1.91
N VAL A 95 -5.23 6.06 -1.87
CA VAL A 95 -5.64 7.38 -1.37
C VAL A 95 -5.33 7.52 0.12
N ARG A 96 -5.46 6.43 0.89
CA ARG A 96 -5.08 6.38 2.32
C ARG A 96 -3.59 6.61 2.57
N VAL A 97 -2.72 6.41 1.58
CA VAL A 97 -1.28 6.76 1.65
C VAL A 97 -1.02 8.16 1.07
N ILE A 98 -1.64 8.49 -0.06
CA ILE A 98 -1.46 9.78 -0.76
C ILE A 98 -1.87 10.95 0.12
N VAL A 99 -3.03 10.88 0.80
CA VAL A 99 -3.57 12.01 1.55
C VAL A 99 -2.72 12.38 2.79
N PRO A 100 -2.25 11.43 3.62
CA PRO A 100 -1.30 11.76 4.68
C PRO A 100 0.06 12.30 4.18
N VAL A 101 0.54 11.84 3.02
CA VAL A 101 1.75 12.41 2.39
C VAL A 101 1.48 13.86 1.91
N ALA A 102 0.30 14.12 1.35
CA ALA A 102 -0.14 15.47 0.99
C ALA A 102 -0.23 16.39 2.21
N LEU A 103 -0.76 15.89 3.32
CA LEU A 103 -0.80 16.61 4.58
C LEU A 103 0.61 16.96 5.07
N MET A 104 1.57 16.04 4.95
CA MET A 104 2.96 16.29 5.31
C MET A 104 3.54 17.47 4.52
N LEU A 105 3.38 17.47 3.18
CA LEU A 105 3.87 18.58 2.35
C LEU A 105 3.13 19.88 2.61
N PHE A 106 1.83 19.82 2.89
CA PHE A 106 1.05 21.00 3.22
C PHE A 106 1.54 21.64 4.54
N ILE A 107 1.67 20.84 5.61
CA ILE A 107 2.18 21.33 6.91
C ILE A 107 3.62 21.81 6.78
N PHE A 108 4.46 21.11 6.02
CA PHE A 108 5.82 21.55 5.70
C PHE A 108 5.85 22.93 5.02
N GLY A 109 5.00 23.12 4.01
CA GLY A 109 4.88 24.38 3.29
C GLY A 109 4.34 25.52 4.17
N VAL A 110 3.38 25.24 5.05
CA VAL A 110 2.87 26.19 6.05
C VAL A 110 3.98 26.58 7.03
N GLY A 111 4.75 25.61 7.51
CA GLY A 111 5.89 25.86 8.39
C GLY A 111 6.87 26.84 7.79
N GLN A 112 7.30 26.62 6.54
CA GLN A 112 8.22 27.54 5.84
C GLN A 112 7.60 28.90 5.50
N TRP A 113 6.28 29.00 5.43
CA TRP A 113 5.61 30.28 5.19
C TRP A 113 5.58 31.14 6.45
N ILE A 114 5.30 30.52 7.61
CA ILE A 114 5.28 31.20 8.92
C ILE A 114 6.72 31.49 9.39
N TRP A 115 7.58 30.47 9.42
CA TRP A 115 8.98 30.56 9.81
C TRP A 115 9.85 30.49 8.56
N LYS A 116 10.34 31.65 8.11
CA LYS A 116 11.04 31.77 6.84
C LYS A 116 12.30 30.89 6.79
N PRO A 117 12.53 30.14 5.70
CA PRO A 117 13.75 29.36 5.53
C PRO A 117 14.98 30.26 5.40
N GLY A 118 16.15 29.74 5.76
CA GLY A 118 17.43 30.47 5.69
C GLY A 118 17.74 31.36 6.89
N GLN A 119 16.82 31.48 7.85
CA GLN A 119 17.10 32.07 9.17
C GLN A 119 17.64 31.00 10.13
N ALA A 120 18.56 31.39 11.01
CA ALA A 120 19.12 30.50 12.02
C ALA A 120 18.20 30.47 13.26
N TYR A 121 17.42 29.40 13.38
CA TYR A 121 16.62 29.13 14.57
C TYR A 121 17.41 28.22 15.49
N SER A 122 17.42 28.55 16.79
CA SER A 122 18.09 27.71 17.79
C SER A 122 17.33 27.78 19.11
N LEU A 123 17.26 26.63 19.78
CA LEU A 123 16.55 26.45 21.02
C LEU A 123 17.57 26.03 22.09
N PRO A 124 17.69 26.77 23.22
CA PRO A 124 18.58 26.37 24.28
C PRO A 124 18.11 25.05 24.91
N ARG A 125 19.06 24.25 25.39
CA ARG A 125 18.75 23.04 26.17
C ARG A 125 18.04 23.42 27.47
N PHE A 126 17.21 22.51 27.98
CA PHE A 126 16.66 22.67 29.34
C PHE A 126 17.82 22.61 30.34
N PHE A 127 17.98 23.68 31.12
CA PHE A 127 19.06 23.85 32.10
C PHE A 127 20.47 23.65 31.48
N PRO A 128 20.92 24.56 30.59
CA PRO A 128 22.13 24.37 29.76
C PRO A 128 23.44 24.18 30.54
N SER A 129 23.53 24.83 31.71
CA SER A 129 24.72 24.83 32.58
C SER A 129 24.82 23.61 33.47
N ASP A 130 23.73 22.85 33.63
CA ASP A 130 23.61 21.90 34.73
C ASP A 130 23.87 20.47 34.23
N GLN A 131 24.75 19.77 34.93
CA GLN A 131 25.12 18.37 34.65
C GLN A 131 25.34 17.61 35.96
N VAL A 132 25.04 16.31 35.95
CA VAL A 132 25.26 15.41 37.09
C VAL A 132 26.22 14.31 36.68
N LYS A 133 27.20 13.99 37.54
CA LYS A 133 28.13 12.88 37.32
C LYS A 133 27.53 11.59 37.87
N VAL A 134 27.23 10.64 36.99
CA VAL A 134 26.69 9.31 37.35
C VAL A 134 27.62 8.25 36.79
N LEU A 135 28.10 7.32 37.64
CA LEU A 135 29.02 6.24 37.24
C LEU A 135 30.25 6.72 36.44
N GLY A 136 30.75 7.93 36.75
CA GLY A 136 31.90 8.52 36.08
C GLY A 136 31.60 9.26 34.76
N VAL A 137 30.33 9.35 34.34
CA VAL A 137 29.89 10.03 33.12
C VAL A 137 29.07 11.27 33.46
N TYR A 138 29.26 12.36 32.71
CA TYR A 138 28.45 13.57 32.84
C TYR A 138 27.15 13.45 32.04
N ILE A 139 26.02 13.58 32.74
CA ILE A 139 24.68 13.54 32.15
C ILE A 139 24.06 14.93 32.27
N THR A 140 23.62 15.48 31.14
CA THR A 140 22.94 16.79 31.12
C THR A 140 21.53 16.70 31.70
N TYR A 141 21.05 17.76 32.34
CA TYR A 141 19.67 17.81 32.83
C TYR A 141 18.64 17.62 31.71
N HIS A 142 18.91 18.14 30.51
CA HIS A 142 18.08 17.88 29.34
C HIS A 142 17.89 16.38 29.06
N GLN A 143 18.96 15.56 29.10
CA GLN A 143 18.86 14.11 28.92
C GLN A 143 18.05 13.44 30.03
N LEU A 144 18.25 13.85 31.29
CA LEU A 144 17.47 13.32 32.42
C LEU A 144 15.98 13.65 32.29
N ILE A 145 15.65 14.87 31.87
CA ILE A 145 14.26 15.32 31.64
C ILE A 145 13.63 14.49 30.51
N VAL A 146 14.33 14.31 29.39
CA VAL A 146 13.84 13.49 28.27
C VAL A 146 13.51 12.06 28.72
N ILE A 147 14.41 11.42 29.47
CA ILE A 147 14.20 10.06 29.99
C ILE A 147 13.03 10.02 30.96
N ALA A 148 12.98 10.95 31.93
CA ALA A 148 11.91 11.02 32.92
C ALA A 148 10.53 11.25 32.28
N VAL A 149 10.44 12.18 31.32
CA VAL A 149 9.22 12.46 30.56
C VAL A 149 8.81 11.24 29.74
N ALA A 150 9.75 10.55 29.10
CA ALA A 150 9.43 9.36 28.32
C ALA A 150 8.86 8.23 29.18
N ILE A 151 9.43 8.00 30.36
CA ILE A 151 8.91 7.03 31.34
C ILE A 151 7.52 7.45 31.83
N ALA A 152 7.33 8.72 32.20
CA ALA A 152 6.06 9.23 32.68
C ALA A 152 4.94 9.09 31.62
N VAL A 153 5.24 9.42 30.36
CA VAL A 153 4.30 9.27 29.25
C VAL A 153 4.02 7.80 28.95
N ALA A 154 5.02 6.92 28.97
CA ALA A 154 4.82 5.49 28.77
C ALA A 154 3.92 4.86 29.84
N LEU A 155 4.15 5.21 31.11
CA LEU A 155 3.30 4.79 32.24
C LEU A 155 1.89 5.40 32.14
N GLY A 156 1.79 6.68 31.81
CA GLY A 156 0.53 7.39 31.63
C GLY A 156 -0.32 6.80 30.51
N LEU A 157 0.27 6.52 29.35
CA LEU A 157 -0.41 5.86 28.23
C LEU A 157 -0.83 4.43 28.59
N ARG A 158 0.02 3.67 29.30
CA ARG A 158 -0.35 2.32 29.76
C ARG A 158 -1.53 2.37 30.72
N LEU A 159 -1.51 3.29 31.70
CA LEU A 159 -2.62 3.48 32.62
C LEU A 159 -3.89 3.88 31.85
N PHE A 160 -3.78 4.86 30.95
CA PHE A 160 -4.89 5.33 30.13
C PHE A 160 -5.51 4.19 29.30
N LEU A 161 -4.70 3.45 28.54
CA LEU A 161 -5.17 2.41 27.62
C LEU A 161 -5.76 1.17 28.31
N PHE A 162 -5.26 0.83 29.50
CA PHE A 162 -5.65 -0.40 30.20
C PHE A 162 -6.54 -0.20 31.42
N ARG A 163 -6.56 0.99 32.04
CA ARG A 163 -7.35 1.27 33.25
C ARG A 163 -8.51 2.23 33.04
N THR A 164 -8.66 2.84 31.86
CA THR A 164 -9.80 3.74 31.59
C THR A 164 -10.79 3.13 30.60
N LYS A 165 -12.09 3.46 30.77
CA LYS A 165 -13.16 3.07 29.82
C LYS A 165 -12.85 3.57 28.40
N THR A 166 -12.34 4.80 28.29
CA THR A 166 -11.94 5.41 27.02
C THR A 166 -10.80 4.63 26.36
N GLY A 167 -9.81 4.18 27.13
CA GLY A 167 -8.70 3.36 26.62
C GLY A 167 -9.14 1.96 26.18
N VAL A 168 -10.09 1.34 26.89
CA VAL A 168 -10.72 0.08 26.46
C VAL A 168 -11.51 0.28 25.16
N SER A 169 -12.29 1.35 25.07
CA SER A 169 -13.03 1.71 23.85
C SER A 169 -12.10 1.98 22.67
N LEU A 170 -10.96 2.65 22.92
CA LEU A 170 -9.90 2.86 21.94
C LEU A 170 -9.43 1.53 21.36
N ARG A 171 -9.06 0.57 22.21
CA ARG A 171 -8.62 -0.76 21.75
C ARG A 171 -9.73 -1.57 21.07
N ALA A 172 -10.97 -1.45 21.53
CA ALA A 172 -12.11 -2.17 20.92
C ALA A 172 -12.44 -1.65 19.50
N VAL A 173 -12.48 -0.33 19.32
CA VAL A 173 -12.79 0.31 18.03
C VAL A 173 -11.73 -0.02 16.97
N VAL A 174 -10.49 -0.14 17.38
CA VAL A 174 -9.36 -0.53 16.51
C VAL A 174 -9.58 -1.92 15.91
N ASP A 175 -9.92 -2.87 16.76
CA ASP A 175 -9.98 -4.28 16.36
C ASP A 175 -11.26 -4.60 15.58
N ALA A 176 -12.38 -4.01 16.02
CA ALA A 176 -13.70 -4.19 15.44
C ALA A 176 -14.57 -2.93 15.66
N PRO A 177 -14.44 -1.88 14.82
CA PRO A 177 -15.16 -0.61 15.01
C PRO A 177 -16.67 -0.78 14.95
N GLU A 178 -17.16 -1.64 14.06
CA GLU A 178 -18.58 -1.96 13.92
C GLU A 178 -19.11 -2.67 15.17
N LEU A 179 -18.39 -3.69 15.65
CA LEU A 179 -18.73 -4.41 16.89
C LEU A 179 -18.75 -3.47 18.09
N ALA A 180 -17.71 -2.62 18.23
CA ALA A 180 -17.63 -1.66 19.32
C ALA A 180 -18.79 -0.65 19.28
N ALA A 181 -19.23 -0.22 18.09
CA ALA A 181 -20.36 0.67 17.93
C ALA A 181 -21.68 0.04 18.42
N TYR A 182 -21.90 -1.26 18.20
CA TYR A 182 -23.06 -1.98 18.73
C TYR A 182 -23.12 -1.98 20.27
N PHE A 183 -21.97 -1.95 20.94
CA PHE A 183 -21.88 -1.82 22.40
C PHE A 183 -21.82 -0.37 22.89
N GLY A 184 -22.18 0.61 22.04
CA GLY A 184 -22.30 2.02 22.40
C GLY A 184 -20.98 2.79 22.40
N ALA A 185 -19.88 2.23 21.88
CA ALA A 185 -18.69 3.03 21.59
C ALA A 185 -19.00 4.03 20.47
N ALA A 186 -18.31 5.17 20.46
CA ALA A 186 -18.41 6.16 19.38
C ALA A 186 -17.11 6.16 18.56
N PRO A 187 -16.98 5.31 17.51
CA PRO A 187 -15.75 5.18 16.72
C PRO A 187 -15.17 6.51 16.24
N GLY A 188 -16.02 7.44 15.82
CA GLY A 188 -15.60 8.78 15.40
C GLY A 188 -14.90 9.58 16.51
N ARG A 189 -15.45 9.61 17.72
CA ARG A 189 -14.84 10.31 18.87
C ARG A 189 -13.53 9.63 19.31
N VAL A 190 -13.52 8.31 19.29
CA VAL A 190 -12.35 7.50 19.64
C VAL A 190 -11.20 7.75 18.67
N ARG A 191 -11.50 7.82 17.37
CA ARG A 191 -10.52 8.16 16.33
C ARG A 191 -9.99 9.59 16.49
N MET A 192 -10.86 10.58 16.71
CA MET A 192 -10.46 11.97 17.01
C MET A 192 -9.50 12.04 18.19
N LEU A 193 -9.79 11.31 19.27
CA LEU A 193 -8.92 11.23 20.44
C LEU A 193 -7.56 10.58 20.11
N GLY A 194 -7.56 9.53 19.29
CA GLY A 194 -6.34 8.90 18.78
C GLY A 194 -5.44 9.88 18.03
N TRP A 195 -6.01 10.70 17.14
CA TRP A 195 -5.30 11.76 16.44
C TRP A 195 -4.80 12.87 17.37
N ALA A 196 -5.61 13.29 18.34
CA ALA A 196 -5.23 14.28 19.34
C ALA A 196 -4.02 13.82 20.18
N ILE A 197 -4.07 12.59 20.71
CA ILE A 197 -2.97 11.99 21.48
C ILE A 197 -1.72 11.83 20.60
N GLY A 198 -1.89 11.32 19.37
CA GLY A 198 -0.79 11.13 18.45
C GLY A 198 -0.07 12.43 18.08
N SER A 199 -0.81 13.51 17.80
CA SER A 199 -0.26 14.83 17.51
C SER A 199 0.35 15.50 18.74
N ALA A 200 -0.19 15.28 19.95
CA ALA A 200 0.42 15.75 21.19
C ALA A 200 1.78 15.10 21.45
N LEU A 201 1.90 13.79 21.18
CA LEU A 201 3.17 13.06 21.28
C LEU A 201 4.18 13.49 20.20
N ALA A 202 3.70 13.79 18.99
CA ALA A 202 4.52 14.39 17.94
C ALA A 202 5.08 15.76 18.38
N ALA A 203 4.21 16.60 18.96
CA ALA A 203 4.56 17.91 19.46
C ALA A 203 5.59 17.83 20.59
N LEU A 204 5.36 16.95 21.57
CA LEU A 204 6.29 16.69 22.66
C LEU A 204 7.66 16.24 22.13
N ALA A 205 7.70 15.27 21.21
CA ALA A 205 8.95 14.79 20.65
C ALA A 205 9.69 15.88 19.85
N GLY A 206 8.96 16.69 19.07
CA GLY A 206 9.51 17.84 18.34
C GLY A 206 10.16 18.86 19.27
N VAL A 207 9.51 19.22 20.38
CA VAL A 207 10.08 20.14 21.38
C VAL A 207 11.30 19.54 22.08
N LEU A 208 11.29 18.24 22.38
CA LEU A 208 12.42 17.58 23.05
C LEU A 208 13.64 17.41 22.14
N ILE A 209 13.45 17.19 20.83
CA ILE A 209 14.58 17.00 19.89
C ILE A 209 15.17 18.31 19.40
N ALA A 210 14.40 19.39 19.32
CA ALA A 210 14.84 20.67 18.76
C ALA A 210 16.11 21.26 19.42
N PRO A 211 16.37 21.13 20.74
CA PRO A 211 17.63 21.57 21.34
C PRO A 211 18.85 20.69 21.05
N LEU A 212 18.63 19.51 20.45
CA LEU A 212 19.68 18.53 20.13
C LEU A 212 20.13 18.62 18.66
N VAL A 213 19.32 19.23 17.80
CA VAL A 213 19.57 19.35 16.36
C VAL A 213 19.47 20.79 15.92
N THR A 214 20.08 21.13 14.78
CA THR A 214 19.81 22.43 14.15
C THR A 214 18.33 22.48 13.75
N MET A 215 17.64 23.55 14.11
CA MET A 215 16.24 23.73 13.74
C MET A 215 16.14 24.08 12.26
N ASP A 216 15.99 23.03 11.46
CA ASP A 216 15.72 23.10 10.03
C ASP A 216 14.39 22.39 9.72
N HIS A 217 13.60 22.97 8.82
CA HIS A 217 12.28 22.48 8.47
C HIS A 217 12.35 21.06 7.88
N LEU A 218 13.31 20.81 6.99
CA LEU A 218 13.47 19.54 6.31
C LEU A 218 13.97 18.49 7.29
N LEU A 219 15.02 18.79 8.05
CA LEU A 219 15.56 17.87 9.05
C LEU A 219 14.50 17.46 10.08
N LEU A 220 13.78 18.43 10.67
CA LEU A 220 12.75 18.13 11.67
C LEU A 220 11.56 17.35 11.08
N THR A 221 11.19 17.61 9.83
CA THR A 221 10.10 16.87 9.16
C THR A 221 10.53 15.43 8.84
N LEU A 222 11.76 15.22 8.36
CA LEU A 222 12.28 13.91 7.98
C LEU A 222 12.69 13.04 9.17
N LEU A 223 12.74 13.58 10.40
CA LEU A 223 12.84 12.77 11.62
C LEU A 223 11.73 11.71 11.72
N VAL A 224 10.61 11.90 11.02
CA VAL A 224 9.58 10.86 10.89
C VAL A 224 10.16 9.53 10.39
N LEU A 225 11.23 9.51 9.60
CA LEU A 225 11.87 8.28 9.15
C LEU A 225 12.42 7.45 10.31
N ASN A 226 13.01 8.09 11.31
CA ASN A 226 13.54 7.43 12.52
C ASN A 226 12.38 6.86 13.34
N VAL A 227 11.30 7.63 13.43
CA VAL A 227 10.05 7.26 14.09
C VAL A 227 9.39 6.05 13.40
N ILE A 228 9.35 6.04 12.07
CA ILE A 228 8.82 4.95 11.25
C ILE A 228 9.65 3.68 11.48
N ALA A 229 10.98 3.78 11.45
CA ALA A 229 11.88 2.66 11.69
C ALA A 229 11.64 2.00 13.06
N ALA A 230 11.50 2.81 14.11
CA ALA A 230 11.13 2.33 15.45
C ALA A 230 9.73 1.69 15.48
N ALA A 231 8.73 2.31 14.83
CA ALA A 231 7.36 1.83 14.80
C ALA A 231 7.19 0.48 14.09
N ILE A 232 8.01 0.22 13.06
CA ILE A 232 8.03 -1.03 12.31
C ILE A 232 8.37 -2.24 13.18
N LEU A 233 9.27 -2.08 14.16
CA LEU A 233 9.62 -3.17 15.10
C LEU A 233 8.39 -3.62 15.91
N GLY A 234 7.54 -2.67 16.30
CA GLY A 234 6.24 -2.94 16.93
C GLY A 234 5.12 -3.32 15.95
N ARG A 235 5.45 -3.51 14.67
CA ARG A 235 4.53 -3.91 13.59
C ARG A 235 3.33 -2.96 13.44
N LEU A 236 3.52 -1.70 13.83
CA LEU A 236 2.47 -0.68 13.91
C LEU A 236 1.27 -1.07 14.80
N LYS A 237 1.43 -2.05 15.70
CA LYS A 237 0.33 -2.56 16.55
C LYS A 237 0.70 -2.63 18.04
N SER A 238 1.97 -2.88 18.34
CA SER A 238 2.44 -3.10 19.71
C SER A 238 3.21 -1.88 20.23
N LEU A 239 2.59 -1.08 21.10
CA LEU A 239 3.24 0.08 21.71
C LEU A 239 4.52 -0.28 22.50
N PRO A 240 4.56 -1.36 23.32
CA PRO A 240 5.79 -1.72 24.04
C PRO A 240 6.95 -2.08 23.12
N LEU A 241 6.68 -2.82 22.05
CA LEU A 241 7.71 -3.19 21.06
C LEU A 241 8.14 -1.97 20.23
N THR A 242 7.22 -1.05 19.93
CA THR A 242 7.54 0.24 19.31
C THR A 242 8.44 1.09 20.21
N PHE A 243 8.15 1.14 21.51
CA PHE A 243 8.96 1.87 22.47
C PHE A 243 10.36 1.28 22.57
N ALA A 244 10.47 -0.06 22.69
CA ALA A 244 11.74 -0.77 22.64
C ALA A 244 12.50 -0.52 21.33
N GLY A 245 11.79 -0.45 20.19
CA GLY A 245 12.37 -0.11 18.90
C GLY A 245 12.99 1.28 18.84
N GLY A 246 12.35 2.27 19.47
CA GLY A 246 12.91 3.63 19.60
C GLY A 246 14.22 3.64 20.40
N ILE A 247 14.24 2.96 21.55
CA ILE A 247 15.45 2.82 22.38
C ILE A 247 16.58 2.12 21.63
N LEU A 248 16.27 0.99 20.98
CA LEU A 248 17.25 0.23 20.19
C LEU A 248 17.82 1.06 19.04
N LEU A 249 16.98 1.82 18.33
CA LEU A 249 17.43 2.68 17.25
C LEU A 249 18.33 3.81 17.76
N GLY A 250 17.95 4.48 18.85
CA GLY A 250 18.76 5.54 19.45
C GLY A 250 20.12 5.05 19.96
N LEU A 251 20.16 3.87 20.59
CA LEU A 251 21.42 3.21 20.97
C LEU A 251 22.28 2.88 19.75
N LEU A 252 21.66 2.35 18.69
CA LEU A 252 22.37 2.02 17.46
C LEU A 252 22.98 3.27 16.80
N GLU A 253 22.23 4.36 16.70
CA GLU A 253 22.73 5.65 16.20
C GLU A 253 23.92 6.14 17.03
N ALA A 254 23.78 6.16 18.37
CA ALA A 254 24.83 6.62 19.26
C ALA A 254 26.11 5.77 19.18
N TYR A 255 25.99 4.45 19.05
CA TYR A 255 27.14 3.57 18.88
C TYR A 255 27.79 3.69 17.51
N VAL A 256 27.01 3.93 16.44
CA VAL A 256 27.58 4.23 15.13
C VAL A 256 28.39 5.52 15.22
N VAL A 257 27.87 6.57 15.88
CA VAL A 257 28.63 7.81 16.13
C VAL A 257 29.90 7.56 16.93
N GLY A 258 29.81 6.75 17.98
CA GLY A 258 30.93 6.53 18.89
C GLY A 258 32.04 5.61 18.38
N TYR A 259 31.72 4.65 17.51
CA TYR A 259 32.65 3.60 17.11
C TYR A 259 32.91 3.52 15.60
N ALA A 260 32.12 4.19 14.75
CA ALA A 260 32.40 4.18 13.31
C ALA A 260 33.58 5.11 12.95
N PRO A 261 34.47 4.70 12.04
CA PRO A 261 35.59 5.53 11.60
C PRO A 261 35.09 6.82 10.92
N GLY A 262 35.73 7.96 11.22
CA GLY A 262 35.22 9.30 10.85
C GLY A 262 34.94 9.53 9.35
N LYS A 263 35.70 8.92 8.43
CA LYS A 263 35.43 9.01 6.98
C LYS A 263 34.11 8.33 6.57
N VAL A 264 33.71 7.31 7.31
CA VAL A 264 32.54 6.47 7.01
C VAL A 264 31.32 6.96 7.82
N LEU A 265 31.55 7.59 8.98
CA LEU A 265 30.50 8.06 9.88
C LEU A 265 29.49 9.00 9.20
N ASN A 266 29.97 10.01 8.47
CA ASN A 266 29.10 11.00 7.81
C ASN A 266 28.19 10.39 6.73
N GLN A 267 28.57 9.23 6.17
CA GLN A 267 27.79 8.52 5.16
C GLN A 267 26.88 7.46 5.79
N LEU A 268 27.34 6.77 6.83
CA LEU A 268 26.59 5.69 7.47
C LEU A 268 25.52 6.19 8.44
N HIS A 269 25.83 7.20 9.27
CA HIS A 269 24.94 7.62 10.35
C HIS A 269 23.51 7.96 9.86
N PRO A 270 23.31 8.76 8.79
CA PRO A 270 21.96 9.06 8.29
C PRO A 270 21.20 7.84 7.75
N THR A 271 21.90 6.75 7.43
CA THR A 271 21.27 5.51 6.90
C THR A 271 20.92 4.48 7.96
N VAL A 272 21.36 4.69 9.21
CA VAL A 272 21.09 3.76 10.31
C VAL A 272 19.59 3.46 10.48
N PRO A 273 18.67 4.45 10.50
CA PRO A 273 17.23 4.20 10.58
C PRO A 273 16.70 3.33 9.45
N VAL A 274 17.21 3.56 8.24
CA VAL A 274 16.78 2.86 7.03
C VAL A 274 17.23 1.42 7.06
N ILE A 275 18.51 1.18 7.38
CA ILE A 275 19.06 -0.18 7.57
C ILE A 275 18.32 -0.90 8.68
N PHE A 276 18.07 -0.22 9.81
CA PHE A 276 17.31 -0.77 10.93
C PHE A 276 15.90 -1.20 10.50
N ALA A 277 15.16 -0.33 9.81
CA ALA A 277 13.84 -0.65 9.27
C ALA A 277 13.89 -1.83 8.29
N TYR A 278 14.91 -1.87 7.43
CA TYR A 278 15.11 -2.92 6.44
C TYR A 278 15.33 -4.28 7.10
N VAL A 279 16.23 -4.34 8.08
CA VAL A 279 16.53 -5.54 8.87
C VAL A 279 15.29 -5.99 9.64
N ALA A 280 14.59 -5.05 10.30
CA ALA A 280 13.36 -5.36 11.03
C ALA A 280 12.28 -5.96 10.12
N LEU A 281 12.12 -5.46 8.89
CA LEU A 281 11.13 -5.97 7.94
C LEU A 281 11.52 -7.33 7.33
N LEU A 282 12.81 -7.61 7.17
CA LEU A 282 13.30 -8.92 6.71
C LEU A 282 13.20 -10.00 7.79
N ALA A 283 13.42 -9.63 9.06
CA ALA A 283 13.41 -10.54 10.19
C ALA A 283 12.00 -10.85 10.71
N LEU A 284 11.06 -9.88 10.67
CA LEU A 284 9.73 -10.05 11.25
C LEU A 284 8.70 -10.61 10.25
N PRO A 285 7.93 -11.66 10.60
CA PRO A 285 6.85 -12.15 9.76
C PRO A 285 5.75 -11.10 9.61
N GLN A 286 5.44 -10.75 8.37
CA GLN A 286 4.43 -9.74 8.03
C GLN A 286 3.03 -10.33 8.21
N VAL A 287 2.17 -9.71 9.03
CA VAL A 287 0.75 -10.06 9.02
C VAL A 287 0.18 -9.56 7.69
N ARG A 288 -0.38 -10.48 6.91
CA ARG A 288 -1.14 -10.14 5.71
C ARG A 288 -2.33 -9.28 6.16
N LEU A 289 -2.36 -8.02 5.72
CA LEU A 289 -3.44 -7.09 6.04
C LEU A 289 -4.80 -7.66 5.60
N ARG A 290 -5.83 -7.38 6.40
CA ARG A 290 -7.23 -7.78 6.13
C ARG A 290 -7.63 -7.29 4.74
N VAL A 291 -8.26 -8.17 3.98
CA VAL A 291 -8.91 -7.85 2.70
C VAL A 291 -10.12 -6.98 3.02
N GLY A 292 -9.92 -5.66 3.12
CA GLY A 292 -11.03 -4.72 3.01
C GLY A 292 -11.52 -4.71 1.57
N ARG A 293 -12.84 -4.64 1.37
CA ARG A 293 -13.44 -4.42 0.05
C ARG A 293 -12.93 -3.09 -0.51
N ALA A 294 -11.83 -3.12 -1.26
CA ALA A 294 -11.42 -1.98 -2.05
C ALA A 294 -12.44 -1.85 -3.19
N LEU A 295 -13.20 -0.75 -3.19
CA LEU A 295 -14.02 -0.39 -4.35
C LEU A 295 -13.10 -0.34 -5.56
N ALA A 296 -13.33 -1.23 -6.52
CA ALA A 296 -12.50 -1.36 -7.70
C ALA A 296 -12.44 -0.03 -8.45
N ARG A 297 -11.23 0.53 -8.57
CA ARG A 297 -10.99 1.79 -9.26
C ARG A 297 -11.15 1.57 -10.77
N ARG A 298 -12.29 1.95 -11.36
CA ARG A 298 -12.57 1.76 -12.81
C ARG A 298 -11.37 2.17 -13.67
N SER A 299 -10.75 1.24 -14.39
CA SER A 299 -9.69 1.56 -15.36
C SER A 299 -10.25 2.26 -16.60
N THR A 300 -9.51 3.22 -17.16
CA THR A 300 -9.79 3.78 -18.49
C THR A 300 -9.54 2.74 -19.60
N LYS A 301 -10.26 2.83 -20.72
CA LYS A 301 -10.03 1.98 -21.90
C LYS A 301 -8.66 2.28 -22.49
N VAL A 302 -7.88 1.23 -22.76
CA VAL A 302 -6.54 1.35 -23.33
C VAL A 302 -6.65 1.62 -24.83
N ALA A 303 -5.96 2.65 -25.33
CA ALA A 303 -5.96 3.00 -26.74
C ALA A 303 -5.30 1.91 -27.61
N SER A 304 -5.73 1.78 -28.87
CA SER A 304 -5.13 0.86 -29.84
C SER A 304 -3.71 1.28 -30.23
N LEU A 305 -2.89 0.37 -30.78
CA LEU A 305 -1.51 0.69 -31.20
C LEU A 305 -1.50 1.80 -32.26
N ARG A 306 -2.39 1.70 -33.26
CA ARG A 306 -2.52 2.71 -34.32
C ARG A 306 -2.88 4.07 -33.76
N THR A 307 -3.88 4.13 -32.87
CA THR A 307 -4.28 5.38 -32.21
C THR A 307 -3.13 5.97 -31.38
N SER A 308 -2.36 5.11 -30.70
CA SER A 308 -1.22 5.55 -29.88
C SER A 308 -0.09 6.14 -30.74
N LEU A 309 0.22 5.52 -31.88
CA LEU A 309 1.25 6.00 -32.82
C LEU A 309 0.86 7.34 -33.45
N ILE A 310 -0.39 7.47 -33.90
CA ILE A 310 -0.91 8.72 -34.48
C ILE A 310 -0.87 9.85 -33.43
N ALA A 311 -1.38 9.58 -32.22
CA ALA A 311 -1.37 10.56 -31.14
C ALA A 311 0.05 10.96 -30.74
N GLY A 312 1.00 10.02 -30.70
CA GLY A 312 2.40 10.29 -30.45
C GLY A 312 3.04 11.17 -31.52
N GLY A 313 2.80 10.88 -32.80
CA GLY A 313 3.30 11.70 -33.91
C GLY A 313 2.74 13.12 -33.88
N LEU A 314 1.42 13.27 -33.67
CA LEU A 314 0.77 14.57 -33.52
C LEU A 314 1.30 15.33 -32.30
N PHE A 315 1.57 14.64 -31.19
CA PHE A 315 2.14 15.26 -29.99
C PHE A 315 3.54 15.82 -30.24
N VAL A 316 4.41 15.07 -30.95
CA VAL A 316 5.76 15.54 -31.29
C VAL A 316 5.69 16.74 -32.23
N LEU A 317 4.80 16.69 -33.25
CA LEU A 317 4.59 17.81 -34.16
C LEU A 317 4.11 19.06 -33.42
N ALA A 318 3.09 18.92 -32.55
CA ALA A 318 2.59 20.01 -31.73
C ALA A 318 3.68 20.56 -30.79
N SER A 319 4.49 19.67 -30.20
CA SER A 319 5.61 20.07 -29.34
C SER A 319 6.68 20.83 -30.11
N TRP A 320 6.95 20.47 -31.38
CA TRP A 320 7.86 21.23 -32.25
C TRP A 320 7.33 22.61 -32.58
N VAL A 321 6.04 22.72 -32.93
CA VAL A 321 5.39 24.02 -33.19
C VAL A 321 5.47 24.90 -31.95
N VAL A 322 5.11 24.38 -30.77
CA VAL A 322 5.19 25.13 -29.51
C VAL A 322 6.64 25.51 -29.22
N ALA A 323 7.57 24.56 -29.24
CA ALA A 323 8.98 24.80 -28.93
C ALA A 323 9.64 25.86 -29.84
N SER A 324 9.24 25.92 -31.12
CA SER A 324 9.77 26.89 -32.08
C SER A 324 9.28 28.32 -31.84
N ASN A 325 8.20 28.49 -31.06
CA ASN A 325 7.59 29.79 -30.76
C ASN A 325 7.85 30.27 -29.32
N LEU A 326 8.59 29.50 -28.51
CA LEU A 326 8.90 29.87 -27.13
C LEU A 326 10.25 30.58 -27.02
N SER A 327 10.33 31.55 -26.10
CA SER A 327 11.61 32.11 -25.65
C SER A 327 12.48 31.02 -25.01
N VAL A 328 13.80 31.23 -24.94
CA VAL A 328 14.73 30.24 -24.36
C VAL A 328 14.34 29.82 -22.93
N THR A 329 13.91 30.79 -22.10
CA THR A 329 13.45 30.53 -20.73
C THR A 329 12.18 29.69 -20.68
N ASN A 330 11.19 30.01 -21.51
CA ASN A 330 9.94 29.28 -21.57
C ASN A 330 10.14 27.89 -22.20
N LEU A 331 11.06 27.78 -23.15
CA LEU A 331 11.46 26.52 -23.78
C LEU A 331 12.11 25.57 -22.76
N PHE A 332 12.99 26.08 -21.90
CA PHE A 332 13.57 25.30 -20.81
C PHE A 332 12.50 24.83 -19.81
N THR A 333 11.55 25.70 -19.47
CA THR A 333 10.40 25.35 -18.61
C THR A 333 9.54 24.25 -19.25
N PHE A 334 9.24 24.38 -20.54
CA PHE A 334 8.48 23.39 -21.30
C PHE A 334 9.20 22.04 -21.38
N GLY A 335 10.50 22.05 -21.74
CA GLY A 335 11.34 20.87 -21.77
C GLY A 335 11.43 20.18 -20.40
N ARG A 336 11.55 20.94 -19.32
CA ARG A 336 11.56 20.42 -17.95
C ARG A 336 10.22 19.75 -17.58
N GLY A 337 9.11 20.34 -18.01
CA GLY A 337 7.78 19.75 -17.84
C GLY A 337 7.62 18.42 -18.57
N LEU A 338 8.16 18.31 -19.79
CA LEU A 338 8.19 17.04 -20.54
C LEU A 338 9.07 15.99 -19.84
N VAL A 339 10.23 16.37 -19.32
CA VAL A 339 11.08 15.43 -18.55
C VAL A 339 10.36 14.94 -17.30
N TYR A 340 9.71 15.82 -16.54
CA TYR A 340 8.88 15.40 -15.41
C TYR A 340 7.72 14.51 -15.83
N ALA A 341 7.13 14.72 -17.01
CA ALA A 341 6.13 13.80 -17.55
C ALA A 341 6.71 12.40 -17.82
N ILE A 342 7.96 12.27 -18.29
CA ILE A 342 8.62 10.95 -18.44
C ILE A 342 8.86 10.30 -17.06
N ILE A 343 9.30 11.09 -16.06
CA ILE A 343 9.43 10.61 -14.68
C ILE A 343 8.07 10.10 -14.18
N LEU A 344 6.99 10.82 -14.45
CA LEU A 344 5.64 10.40 -14.05
C LEU A 344 5.13 9.18 -14.80
N LEU A 345 5.48 8.99 -16.09
CA LEU A 345 5.18 7.75 -16.81
C LEU A 345 5.76 6.52 -16.11
N SER A 346 6.96 6.64 -15.53
CA SER A 346 7.55 5.55 -14.76
C SER A 346 6.78 5.21 -13.49
N LEU A 347 6.12 6.19 -12.86
CA LEU A 347 5.21 5.96 -11.73
C LEU A 347 3.87 5.37 -12.16
N VAL A 348 3.39 5.60 -13.39
CA VAL A 348 2.18 4.95 -13.92
C VAL A 348 2.34 3.43 -13.96
N LEU A 349 3.52 2.92 -14.31
CA LEU A 349 3.77 1.46 -14.30
C LEU A 349 3.60 0.86 -12.89
N LEU A 350 4.10 1.55 -11.85
CA LEU A 350 4.04 1.07 -10.48
C LEU A 350 2.69 1.37 -9.83
N SER A 351 2.35 2.64 -9.68
CA SER A 351 1.17 3.07 -8.92
C SER A 351 -0.11 2.97 -9.76
N GLY A 352 -0.04 3.22 -11.07
CA GLY A 352 -1.21 3.16 -11.94
C GLY A 352 -1.60 1.72 -12.33
N TYR A 353 -0.63 0.88 -12.70
CA TYR A 353 -0.89 -0.45 -13.24
C TYR A 353 -0.70 -1.56 -12.21
N ALA A 354 0.33 -1.47 -11.37
CA ALA A 354 0.67 -2.52 -10.41
C ALA A 354 0.08 -2.29 -9.00
N GLY A 355 -0.56 -1.13 -8.77
CA GLY A 355 -1.07 -0.73 -7.45
C GLY A 355 0.03 -0.65 -6.38
N GLN A 356 1.28 -0.42 -6.79
CA GLN A 356 2.44 -0.32 -5.88
C GLN A 356 2.85 1.16 -5.75
N ILE A 357 3.02 1.63 -4.52
CA ILE A 357 3.45 3.00 -4.25
C ILE A 357 4.96 2.99 -4.03
N SER A 358 5.67 3.77 -4.85
CA SER A 358 7.10 4.01 -4.70
C SER A 358 7.34 5.50 -4.51
N LEU A 359 8.05 5.86 -3.44
CA LEU A 359 8.41 7.23 -3.11
C LEU A 359 9.87 7.57 -3.47
N ALA A 360 10.55 6.68 -4.20
CA ALA A 360 11.97 6.78 -4.56
C ALA A 360 12.26 7.24 -5.99
N GLN A 361 11.28 7.78 -6.73
CA GLN A 361 11.44 7.94 -8.17
C GLN A 361 12.59 8.87 -8.57
N LEU A 362 12.76 10.00 -7.86
CA LEU A 362 13.87 10.91 -8.14
C LEU A 362 15.25 10.32 -7.82
N THR A 363 15.32 9.32 -6.94
CA THR A 363 16.56 8.58 -6.70
C THR A 363 17.00 7.84 -7.97
N PHE A 364 16.07 7.17 -8.66
CA PHE A 364 16.38 6.50 -9.94
C PHE A 364 16.73 7.50 -11.06
N VAL A 365 16.09 8.67 -11.07
CA VAL A 365 16.46 9.79 -11.95
C VAL A 365 17.90 10.23 -11.69
N GLY A 366 18.30 10.33 -10.42
CA GLY A 366 19.67 10.67 -10.03
C GLY A 366 20.71 9.65 -10.48
N PHE A 367 20.42 8.36 -10.35
CA PHE A 367 21.29 7.30 -10.90
C PHE A 367 21.40 7.37 -12.42
N GLY A 368 20.32 7.72 -13.12
CA GLY A 368 20.33 7.94 -14.56
C GLY A 368 21.19 9.13 -14.98
N ALA A 369 21.07 10.26 -14.28
CA ALA A 369 21.91 11.44 -14.51
C ALA A 369 23.39 11.15 -14.23
N PHE A 370 23.67 10.36 -13.18
CA PHE A 370 25.02 9.88 -12.85
C PHE A 370 25.63 9.03 -13.98
N ALA A 371 24.90 8.02 -14.46
CA ALA A 371 25.35 7.19 -15.57
C ALA A 371 25.64 8.02 -16.82
N MET A 372 24.76 8.98 -17.13
CA MET A 372 24.93 9.87 -18.28
C MET A 372 26.19 10.74 -18.15
N GLY A 373 26.41 11.35 -16.97
CA GLY A 373 27.52 12.28 -16.75
C GLY A 373 28.89 11.59 -16.59
N LYS A 374 28.97 10.48 -15.84
CA LYS A 374 30.25 9.83 -15.50
C LYS A 374 30.58 8.61 -16.35
N ILE A 375 29.60 7.75 -16.64
CA ILE A 375 29.86 6.47 -17.33
C ILE A 375 29.93 6.68 -18.84
N ALA A 376 29.08 7.56 -19.39
CA ALA A 376 28.94 7.76 -20.83
C ALA A 376 29.43 9.11 -21.35
N GLY A 377 30.02 9.96 -20.50
CA GLY A 377 30.66 11.22 -20.90
C GLY A 377 29.72 12.30 -21.46
N GLY A 378 28.43 12.28 -21.13
CA GLY A 378 27.50 13.40 -21.39
C GLY A 378 26.92 13.53 -22.81
N ASP A 379 27.54 12.96 -23.84
CA ASP A 379 27.15 13.27 -25.23
C ASP A 379 26.69 12.05 -26.06
N SER A 380 26.73 10.84 -25.47
CA SER A 380 26.52 9.59 -26.20
C SER A 380 25.11 9.01 -26.05
N VAL A 381 24.58 8.44 -27.14
CA VAL A 381 23.33 7.64 -27.13
C VAL A 381 23.46 6.42 -26.21
N PHE A 382 24.67 5.84 -26.10
CA PHE A 382 24.95 4.77 -25.15
C PHE A 382 24.72 5.20 -23.70
N GLY A 383 24.81 6.51 -23.41
CA GLY A 383 24.50 7.06 -22.09
C GLY A 383 23.03 6.95 -21.70
N LEU A 384 22.10 7.02 -22.66
CA LEU A 384 20.68 6.77 -22.40
C LEU A 384 20.43 5.31 -22.00
N VAL A 385 21.10 4.37 -22.66
CA VAL A 385 21.02 2.95 -22.36
C VAL A 385 21.68 2.64 -21.01
N ALA A 386 22.86 3.20 -20.74
CA ALA A 386 23.54 3.05 -19.45
C ALA A 386 22.71 3.64 -18.30
N ALA A 387 22.05 4.79 -18.52
CA ALA A 387 21.16 5.40 -17.54
C ALA A 387 19.95 4.52 -17.22
N ALA A 388 19.29 3.97 -18.24
CA ALA A 388 18.19 3.03 -18.06
C ALA A 388 18.67 1.72 -17.38
N GLY A 389 19.82 1.18 -17.79
CA GLY A 389 20.40 -0.04 -17.25
C GLY A 389 20.79 0.08 -15.78
N LEU A 390 21.57 1.10 -15.41
CA LEU A 390 22.00 1.31 -14.03
C LEU A 390 20.80 1.53 -13.11
N ALA A 391 19.89 2.43 -13.48
CA ALA A 391 18.69 2.70 -12.69
C ALA A 391 17.80 1.46 -12.58
N GLY A 392 17.67 0.66 -13.66
CA GLY A 392 16.95 -0.61 -13.64
C GLY A 392 17.54 -1.64 -12.66
N VAL A 393 18.88 -1.78 -12.62
CA VAL A 393 19.58 -2.65 -11.67
C VAL A 393 19.37 -2.18 -10.24
N VAL A 394 19.54 -0.89 -9.96
CA VAL A 394 19.30 -0.32 -8.63
C VAL A 394 17.83 -0.49 -8.22
N GLY A 395 16.90 -0.29 -9.16
CA GLY A 395 15.47 -0.56 -8.99
C GLY A 395 15.20 -2.00 -8.60
N ALA A 396 15.82 -2.96 -9.30
CA ALA A 396 15.71 -4.39 -9.00
C ALA A 396 16.18 -4.71 -7.57
N VAL A 397 17.34 -4.16 -7.17
CA VAL A 397 17.89 -4.34 -5.82
C VAL A 397 16.98 -3.73 -4.76
N SER A 398 16.49 -2.50 -4.98
CA SER A 398 15.56 -1.83 -4.07
C SER A 398 14.23 -2.57 -3.91
N ALA A 399 13.84 -3.37 -4.92
CA ALA A 399 12.61 -4.15 -4.91
C ALA A 399 12.73 -5.47 -4.14
N LEU A 400 13.93 -5.94 -3.77
CA LEU A 400 14.11 -7.25 -3.12
C LEU A 400 13.32 -7.42 -1.81
N PRO A 401 13.30 -6.46 -0.86
CA PRO A 401 12.43 -6.56 0.31
C PRO A 401 10.99 -6.27 -0.04
N ALA A 402 10.73 -5.39 -1.03
CA ALA A 402 9.39 -5.11 -1.54
C ALA A 402 8.64 -6.37 -1.99
N MET A 403 9.37 -7.42 -2.38
CA MET A 403 8.80 -8.72 -2.73
C MET A 403 7.92 -9.28 -1.60
N ARG A 404 8.31 -9.11 -0.33
CA ARG A 404 7.58 -9.60 0.85
C ARG A 404 6.51 -8.63 1.36
N LEU A 405 6.51 -7.39 0.88
CA LEU A 405 5.73 -6.28 1.45
C LEU A 405 4.57 -5.89 0.55
N ARG A 406 3.56 -5.24 1.16
CA ARG A 406 2.35 -4.77 0.45
C ARG A 406 1.95 -3.38 0.94
N GLY A 407 1.34 -2.61 0.04
CA GLY A 407 0.71 -1.33 0.34
C GLY A 407 1.64 -0.38 1.08
N LEU A 408 1.23 0.01 2.29
CA LEU A 408 1.93 0.96 3.15
C LEU A 408 3.41 0.62 3.38
N TYR A 409 3.75 -0.63 3.73
CA TYR A 409 5.14 -0.99 4.07
C TYR A 409 6.11 -0.80 2.90
N LEU A 410 5.61 -0.95 1.66
CA LEU A 410 6.39 -0.70 0.46
C LEU A 410 6.66 0.80 0.25
N ALA A 411 5.65 1.64 0.48
CA ALA A 411 5.81 3.09 0.44
C ALA A 411 6.83 3.56 1.47
N LEU A 412 6.80 3.00 2.69
CA LEU A 412 7.74 3.35 3.77
C LEU A 412 9.18 2.97 3.44
N ILE A 413 9.44 1.79 2.89
CA ILE A 413 10.80 1.41 2.48
C ILE A 413 11.31 2.26 1.33
N THR A 414 10.49 2.50 0.31
CA THR A 414 10.96 3.30 -0.83
C THR A 414 11.24 4.74 -0.40
N PHE A 415 10.45 5.28 0.53
CA PHE A 415 10.71 6.58 1.16
C PHE A 415 12.04 6.60 1.94
N ALA A 416 12.25 5.61 2.80
CA ALA A 416 13.48 5.47 3.58
C ALA A 416 14.72 5.26 2.69
N PHE A 417 14.59 4.41 1.66
CA PHE A 417 15.65 4.17 0.68
C PHE A 417 16.05 5.46 -0.07
N ALA A 418 15.06 6.26 -0.49
CA ALA A 418 15.31 7.52 -1.18
C ALA A 418 16.08 8.51 -0.31
N ASP A 419 15.72 8.62 0.96
CA ASP A 419 16.41 9.46 1.93
C ASP A 419 17.85 8.98 2.18
N ALA A 420 18.05 7.68 2.41
CA ALA A 420 19.39 7.10 2.57
C ALA A 420 20.31 7.39 1.37
N MET A 421 19.79 7.29 0.14
CA MET A 421 20.57 7.58 -1.07
C MET A 421 20.96 9.05 -1.20
N THR A 422 20.22 9.98 -0.59
CA THR A 422 20.60 11.40 -0.48
C THR A 422 21.95 11.55 0.21
N TYR A 423 22.18 10.81 1.29
CA TYR A 423 23.42 10.89 2.06
C TYR A 423 24.54 10.01 1.51
N VAL A 424 24.24 8.76 1.14
CA VAL A 424 25.27 7.79 0.71
C VAL A 424 25.78 8.08 -0.70
N PHE A 425 24.90 8.52 -1.59
CA PHE A 425 25.19 8.64 -3.01
C PHE A 425 25.24 10.10 -3.46
N PHE A 426 24.17 10.86 -3.25
CA PHE A 426 24.07 12.21 -3.83
C PHE A 426 24.93 13.26 -3.12
N ASN A 427 25.11 13.17 -1.80
CA ASN A 427 26.01 14.06 -1.05
C ASN A 427 27.48 13.57 -1.05
N ASN A 428 27.79 12.47 -1.72
CA ASN A 428 29.13 11.92 -1.76
C ASN A 428 29.98 12.62 -2.83
N ASN A 429 30.99 13.37 -2.40
CA ASN A 429 31.91 14.10 -3.29
C ASN A 429 32.67 13.18 -4.25
N ALA A 430 32.86 11.89 -3.94
CA ALA A 430 33.45 10.94 -4.88
C ALA A 430 32.56 10.72 -6.12
N VAL A 431 31.24 10.88 -5.95
CA VAL A 431 30.23 10.67 -6.98
C VAL A 431 29.97 11.98 -7.75
N PHE A 432 29.69 13.07 -7.03
CA PHE A 432 29.31 14.37 -7.59
C PHE A 432 30.47 15.36 -7.77
N GLY A 433 31.71 15.00 -7.40
CA GLY A 433 32.88 15.87 -7.50
C GLY A 433 32.92 16.97 -6.43
N ASN A 434 34.05 17.69 -6.37
CA ASN A 434 34.21 18.84 -5.47
C ASN A 434 33.26 19.96 -5.90
N GLY A 435 32.32 20.33 -5.04
CA GLY A 435 31.26 21.31 -5.33
C GLY A 435 29.84 20.71 -5.37
N GLY A 436 29.69 19.39 -5.25
CA GLY A 436 28.38 18.74 -5.09
C GLY A 436 27.49 18.79 -6.34
N ALA A 437 28.07 19.02 -7.51
CA ALA A 437 27.37 19.18 -8.77
C ALA A 437 28.02 18.33 -9.87
N LEU A 438 27.21 17.50 -10.52
CA LEU A 438 27.61 16.65 -11.61
C LEU A 438 27.23 17.30 -12.95
N HIS A 439 28.22 17.54 -13.79
CA HIS A 439 27.99 17.96 -15.18
C HIS A 439 27.42 16.81 -16.02
N VAL A 440 26.35 17.11 -16.75
CA VAL A 440 25.68 16.16 -17.65
C VAL A 440 25.40 16.84 -18.99
N GLY A 441 26.02 16.32 -20.04
CA GLY A 441 25.90 16.84 -21.41
C GLY A 441 24.56 16.50 -22.09
N ARG A 442 24.36 17.07 -23.29
CA ARG A 442 23.20 16.79 -24.14
C ARG A 442 23.51 15.67 -25.13
N VAL A 443 22.57 14.76 -25.26
CA VAL A 443 22.63 13.67 -26.25
C VAL A 443 22.28 14.19 -27.65
N ILE A 444 23.13 13.89 -28.64
CA ILE A 444 22.96 14.13 -30.10
C ILE A 444 22.85 15.62 -30.50
N PHE A 445 21.90 16.36 -29.96
CA PHE A 445 21.56 17.71 -30.41
C PHE A 445 21.98 18.79 -29.40
N ARG A 446 22.76 19.77 -29.88
CA ARG A 446 23.20 20.91 -29.07
C ARG A 446 22.18 22.06 -29.03
N GLY A 447 21.34 22.21 -30.05
CA GLY A 447 20.34 23.28 -30.12
C GLY A 447 19.17 23.09 -29.14
N ASN A 448 18.71 24.18 -28.52
CA ASN A 448 17.66 24.15 -27.48
C ASN A 448 16.32 23.59 -28.00
N VAL A 449 15.88 24.02 -29.18
CA VAL A 449 14.61 23.56 -29.78
C VAL A 449 14.72 22.08 -30.14
N ALA A 450 15.79 21.70 -30.85
CA ALA A 450 16.02 20.31 -31.25
C ALA A 450 16.09 19.35 -30.05
N PHE A 451 16.77 19.74 -28.97
CA PHE A 451 16.84 18.93 -27.75
C PHE A 451 15.47 18.83 -27.04
N THR A 452 14.68 19.89 -27.04
CA THR A 452 13.32 19.85 -26.47
C THR A 452 12.38 18.95 -27.28
N VAL A 453 12.50 18.97 -28.61
CA VAL A 453 11.75 18.07 -29.49
C VAL A 453 12.19 16.63 -29.30
N LEU A 454 13.48 16.37 -29.08
CA LEU A 454 13.98 15.04 -28.71
C LEU A 454 13.32 14.55 -27.41
N ILE A 455 13.23 15.40 -26.37
CA ILE A 455 12.54 15.04 -25.11
C ILE A 455 11.06 14.73 -25.39
N ALA A 456 10.38 15.51 -26.23
CA ALA A 456 9.00 15.24 -26.62
C ALA A 456 8.83 13.91 -27.36
N ALA A 457 9.77 13.58 -28.27
CA ALA A 457 9.81 12.30 -28.97
C ALA A 457 10.05 11.12 -28.02
N VAL A 458 10.97 11.28 -27.07
CA VAL A 458 11.23 10.26 -26.05
C VAL A 458 10.03 10.09 -25.11
N PHE A 459 9.34 11.16 -24.74
CA PHE A 459 8.08 11.08 -23.99
C PHE A 459 7.01 10.32 -24.76
N ALA A 460 6.79 10.66 -26.04
CA ALA A 460 5.80 9.97 -26.88
C ALA A 460 6.14 8.48 -27.04
N ALA A 461 7.41 8.15 -27.31
CA ALA A 461 7.87 6.78 -27.42
C ALA A 461 7.70 6.01 -26.09
N SER A 462 8.04 6.64 -24.97
CA SER A 462 7.88 6.06 -23.63
C SER A 462 6.40 5.83 -23.29
N ALA A 463 5.51 6.78 -23.62
CA ALA A 463 4.07 6.64 -23.41
C ALA A 463 3.49 5.49 -24.25
N ILE A 464 3.89 5.39 -25.53
CA ILE A 464 3.51 4.27 -26.40
C ILE A 464 4.04 2.94 -25.82
N GLY A 465 5.28 2.92 -25.32
CA GLY A 465 5.88 1.78 -24.65
C GLY A 465 5.10 1.34 -23.41
N VAL A 466 4.73 2.27 -22.52
CA VAL A 466 3.90 2.00 -21.34
C VAL A 466 2.51 1.47 -21.74
N LEU A 467 1.88 2.04 -22.78
CA LEU A 467 0.62 1.53 -23.32
C LEU A 467 0.77 0.14 -23.96
N ALA A 468 1.90 -0.15 -24.60
CA ALA A 468 2.21 -1.48 -25.12
C ALA A 468 2.38 -2.50 -23.99
N VAL A 469 3.07 -2.11 -22.91
CA VAL A 469 3.16 -2.92 -21.68
C VAL A 469 1.76 -3.18 -21.12
N ARG A 470 0.89 -2.17 -21.05
CA ARG A 470 -0.50 -2.33 -20.56
C ARG A 470 -1.31 -3.34 -21.37
N ARG A 471 -1.12 -3.39 -22.70
CA ARG A 471 -1.79 -4.35 -23.60
C ARG A 471 -1.21 -5.77 -23.54
N SER A 472 0.03 -5.90 -23.06
CA SER A 472 0.75 -7.18 -23.02
C SER A 472 0.24 -8.11 -21.90
N SER A 473 0.75 -9.35 -21.89
CA SER A 473 0.53 -10.30 -20.78
C SER A 473 1.03 -9.73 -19.44
N LEU A 474 2.19 -9.06 -19.44
CA LEU A 474 2.71 -8.38 -18.25
C LEU A 474 1.70 -7.35 -17.74
N GLY A 475 1.13 -6.52 -18.61
CA GLY A 475 0.14 -5.50 -18.24
C GLY A 475 -1.08 -6.10 -17.54
N ARG A 476 -1.64 -7.20 -18.08
CA ARG A 476 -2.74 -7.92 -17.43
C ARG A 476 -2.36 -8.44 -16.05
N ARG A 477 -1.15 -8.99 -15.89
CA ARG A 477 -0.64 -9.44 -14.58
C ARG A 477 -0.52 -8.30 -13.57
N LEU A 478 -0.07 -7.12 -14.01
CA LEU A 478 0.04 -5.94 -13.14
C LEU A 478 -1.32 -5.48 -12.65
N VAL A 479 -2.29 -5.35 -13.56
CA VAL A 479 -3.66 -4.92 -13.22
C VAL A 479 -4.34 -5.94 -12.32
N ALA A 480 -4.20 -7.23 -12.61
CA ALA A 480 -4.70 -8.29 -11.75
C ALA A 480 -4.07 -8.23 -10.35
N MET A 481 -2.76 -7.97 -10.27
CA MET A 481 -2.04 -7.80 -9.00
C MET A 481 -2.50 -6.56 -8.22
N ALA A 482 -2.84 -5.47 -8.92
CA ALA A 482 -3.40 -4.27 -8.33
C ALA A 482 -4.82 -4.51 -7.76
N ASP A 483 -5.65 -5.28 -8.47
CA ASP A 483 -7.00 -5.64 -8.05
C ASP A 483 -6.99 -6.64 -6.87
N SER A 484 -6.30 -7.77 -7.02
CA SER A 484 -6.22 -8.80 -5.97
C SER A 484 -4.98 -9.68 -6.11
N GLN A 485 -3.98 -9.40 -5.26
CA GLN A 485 -2.78 -10.24 -5.15
C GLN A 485 -3.10 -11.68 -4.73
N LEU A 486 -4.13 -11.88 -3.90
CA LEU A 486 -4.53 -13.22 -3.46
C LEU A 486 -5.08 -14.03 -4.64
N ALA A 487 -5.91 -13.42 -5.48
CA ALA A 487 -6.45 -14.07 -6.67
C ALA A 487 -5.34 -14.37 -7.70
N CYS A 488 -4.35 -13.49 -7.88
CA CYS A 488 -3.20 -13.80 -8.74
C CYS A 488 -2.44 -15.05 -8.29
N VAL A 489 -2.28 -15.20 -6.97
CA VAL A 489 -1.54 -16.33 -6.40
C VAL A 489 -2.31 -17.64 -6.58
N THR A 490 -3.64 -17.65 -6.43
CA THR A 490 -4.46 -18.86 -6.68
C THR A 490 -4.47 -19.27 -8.16
N LEU A 491 -4.18 -18.34 -9.07
CA LEU A 491 -3.98 -18.63 -10.50
C LEU A 491 -2.56 -19.10 -10.85
N GLY A 492 -1.70 -19.30 -9.85
CA GLY A 492 -0.31 -19.74 -10.05
C GLY A 492 0.62 -18.67 -10.60
N MET A 493 0.29 -17.38 -10.43
CA MET A 493 1.19 -16.30 -10.82
C MET A 493 2.27 -16.04 -9.77
N SER A 494 3.52 -15.94 -10.23
CA SER A 494 4.63 -15.49 -9.39
C SER A 494 4.59 -13.97 -9.18
N LEU A 495 4.11 -13.55 -8.00
CA LEU A 495 4.09 -12.14 -7.63
C LEU A 495 5.51 -11.55 -7.52
N THR A 496 6.47 -12.37 -7.11
CA THR A 496 7.87 -11.99 -6.92
C THR A 496 8.49 -11.46 -8.21
N TRP A 497 8.44 -12.26 -9.29
CA TRP A 497 8.96 -11.86 -10.59
C TRP A 497 8.16 -10.73 -11.23
N THR A 498 6.84 -10.72 -11.03
CA THR A 498 5.97 -9.66 -11.55
C THR A 498 6.32 -8.31 -10.92
N LYS A 499 6.53 -8.28 -9.59
CA LYS A 499 6.99 -7.07 -8.87
C LYS A 499 8.39 -6.66 -9.30
N LEU A 500 9.33 -7.60 -9.36
CA LEU A 500 10.71 -7.31 -9.77
C LEU A 500 10.74 -6.67 -11.16
N ALA A 501 10.04 -7.27 -12.13
CA ALA A 501 9.98 -6.77 -13.49
C ALA A 501 9.42 -5.34 -13.59
N VAL A 502 8.32 -5.03 -12.88
CA VAL A 502 7.73 -3.68 -12.93
C VAL A 502 8.57 -2.63 -12.21
N PHE A 503 9.22 -2.98 -11.09
CA PHE A 503 10.14 -2.09 -10.40
C PHE A 503 11.37 -1.79 -11.25
N THR A 504 11.97 -2.80 -11.88
CA THR A 504 13.09 -2.63 -12.81
C THR A 504 12.69 -1.77 -14.00
N ALA A 505 11.54 -2.04 -14.64
CA ALA A 505 11.07 -1.27 -15.79
C ALA A 505 10.77 0.19 -15.43
N SER A 506 10.15 0.43 -14.27
CA SER A 506 9.89 1.78 -13.76
C SER A 506 11.18 2.53 -13.47
N ALA A 507 12.12 1.92 -12.73
CA ALA A 507 13.39 2.55 -12.41
C ALA A 507 14.23 2.83 -13.66
N ALA A 508 14.23 1.93 -14.65
CA ALA A 508 14.90 2.14 -15.92
C ALA A 508 14.31 3.34 -16.70
N LEU A 509 12.98 3.47 -16.74
CA LEU A 509 12.32 4.61 -17.37
C LEU A 509 12.61 5.93 -16.64
N ALA A 510 12.67 5.92 -15.30
CA ALA A 510 13.11 7.07 -14.52
C ALA A 510 14.59 7.42 -14.76
N GLY A 511 15.47 6.43 -14.87
CA GLY A 511 16.87 6.62 -15.20
C GLY A 511 17.07 7.27 -16.57
N LEU A 512 16.32 6.82 -17.58
CA LEU A 512 16.29 7.45 -18.90
C LEU A 512 15.83 8.91 -18.82
N ALA A 513 14.81 9.22 -18.02
CA ALA A 513 14.41 10.60 -17.76
C ALA A 513 15.51 11.41 -17.06
N GLY A 514 16.30 10.78 -16.18
CA GLY A 514 17.45 11.39 -15.51
C GLY A 514 18.57 11.83 -16.44
N ALA A 515 18.87 11.04 -17.46
CA ALA A 515 19.83 11.43 -18.49
C ALA A 515 19.36 12.68 -19.26
N LEU A 516 18.08 12.72 -19.64
CA LEU A 516 17.48 13.89 -20.31
C LEU A 516 17.38 15.11 -19.39
N PHE A 517 17.06 14.89 -18.11
CA PHE A 517 17.00 15.93 -17.08
C PHE A 517 18.37 16.59 -16.90
N GLY A 518 19.42 15.78 -16.79
CA GLY A 518 20.80 16.24 -16.70
C GLY A 518 21.21 17.04 -17.93
N GLY A 519 20.98 16.51 -19.14
CA GLY A 519 21.31 17.24 -20.37
C GLY A 519 20.51 18.53 -20.57
N LEU A 520 19.29 18.60 -20.02
CA LEU A 520 18.52 19.83 -20.03
C LEU A 520 19.14 20.88 -19.09
N GLN A 521 19.46 20.49 -17.84
CA GLN A 521 20.02 21.38 -16.82
C GLN A 521 21.51 21.72 -17.02
N GLY A 522 22.27 20.87 -17.71
CA GLY A 522 23.73 20.96 -17.87
C GLY A 522 24.53 20.56 -16.63
N SER A 523 23.99 20.79 -15.43
CA SER A 523 24.54 20.30 -14.17
C SER A 523 23.42 19.94 -13.20
N VAL A 524 23.63 18.90 -12.40
CA VAL A 524 22.68 18.42 -11.39
C VAL A 524 23.37 18.22 -10.04
N GLY A 525 22.69 18.56 -8.95
CA GLY A 525 23.19 18.36 -7.59
C GLY A 525 22.21 17.57 -6.72
N SER A 526 22.60 17.29 -5.48
CA SER A 526 21.79 16.49 -4.55
C SER A 526 20.40 17.07 -4.27
N LEU A 527 20.27 18.40 -4.27
CA LEU A 527 18.99 19.11 -4.10
C LEU A 527 17.95 18.74 -5.16
N ASN A 528 18.39 18.36 -6.37
CA ASN A 528 17.48 17.97 -7.45
C ASN A 528 16.82 16.61 -7.20
N PHE A 529 17.40 15.76 -6.36
CA PHE A 529 16.97 14.37 -6.13
C PHE A 529 16.42 14.14 -4.72
N GLN A 530 16.17 15.21 -3.97
CA GLN A 530 15.60 15.13 -2.62
C GLN A 530 14.22 14.48 -2.60
N VAL A 531 13.97 13.77 -1.50
CA VAL A 531 12.75 12.97 -1.35
C VAL A 531 11.47 13.82 -1.36
N LEU A 532 11.46 15.01 -0.75
CA LEU A 532 10.26 15.88 -0.74
C LEU A 532 9.82 16.28 -2.15
N ASN A 533 10.76 16.52 -3.07
CA ASN A 533 10.45 16.81 -4.46
C ASN A 533 9.85 15.59 -5.17
N SER A 534 10.31 14.39 -4.82
CA SER A 534 9.74 13.14 -5.33
C SER A 534 8.29 12.95 -4.88
N LEU A 535 7.99 13.31 -3.63
CA LEU A 535 6.62 13.29 -3.11
C LEU A 535 5.74 14.31 -3.83
N ALA A 536 6.21 15.55 -4.02
CA ALA A 536 5.44 16.59 -4.70
C ALA A 536 5.04 16.17 -6.13
N ILE A 537 5.99 15.63 -6.88
CA ILE A 537 5.74 15.13 -8.24
C ILE A 537 4.72 13.97 -8.23
N PHE A 538 4.89 12.99 -7.32
CA PHE A 538 3.93 11.89 -7.17
C PHE A 538 2.51 12.37 -6.82
N LEU A 539 2.38 13.36 -5.94
CA LEU A 539 1.09 13.94 -5.56
C LEU A 539 0.43 14.67 -6.72
N LEU A 540 1.18 15.37 -7.58
CA LEU A 540 0.62 15.98 -8.79
C LEU A 540 0.06 14.94 -9.75
N LEU A 541 0.73 13.79 -9.91
CA LEU A 541 0.18 12.68 -10.68
C LEU A 541 -1.12 12.16 -10.05
N ALA A 542 -1.21 12.08 -8.73
CA ALA A 542 -2.43 11.69 -8.05
C ALA A 542 -3.58 12.70 -8.24
N ILE A 543 -3.28 14.01 -8.16
CA ILE A 543 -4.24 15.10 -8.38
C ILE A 543 -4.83 15.00 -9.79
N TRP A 544 -3.98 14.86 -10.81
CA TRP A 544 -4.43 14.81 -12.20
C TRP A 544 -5.08 13.48 -12.55
N GLY A 545 -4.50 12.35 -12.10
CA GLY A 545 -4.99 11.00 -12.34
C GLY A 545 -3.85 10.03 -12.69
N VAL A 546 -3.67 8.99 -11.87
CA VAL A 546 -2.52 8.06 -11.95
C VAL A 546 -2.58 7.13 -13.18
N ASP A 547 -3.74 6.95 -13.80
CA ASP A 547 -3.96 5.98 -14.88
C ASP A 547 -4.09 6.59 -16.29
N SER A 548 -3.88 7.91 -16.44
CA SER A 548 -4.09 8.63 -17.71
C SER A 548 -2.80 9.23 -18.27
N MET A 549 -2.51 8.98 -19.56
CA MET A 549 -1.36 9.57 -20.26
C MET A 549 -1.46 11.09 -20.37
N VAL A 550 -2.67 11.63 -20.51
CA VAL A 550 -2.91 13.08 -20.54
C VAL A 550 -2.66 13.68 -19.16
N ALA A 551 -3.10 13.01 -18.10
CA ALA A 551 -2.85 13.44 -16.73
C ALA A 551 -1.36 13.48 -16.40
N VAL A 552 -0.57 12.51 -16.90
CA VAL A 552 0.88 12.49 -16.76
C VAL A 552 1.54 13.74 -17.38
N PHE A 553 1.15 14.09 -18.60
CA PHE A 553 1.65 15.29 -19.26
C PHE A 553 1.27 16.56 -18.50
N LEU A 554 0.01 16.69 -18.10
CA LEU A 554 -0.49 17.85 -17.35
C LEU A 554 0.18 17.97 -15.97
N ALA A 555 0.43 16.86 -15.28
CA ALA A 555 1.13 16.84 -14.00
C ALA A 555 2.59 17.28 -14.15
N GLY A 556 3.30 16.79 -15.18
CA GLY A 556 4.67 17.21 -15.48
C GLY A 556 4.77 18.71 -15.81
N LEU A 557 3.87 19.21 -16.66
CA LEU A 557 3.76 20.64 -16.95
C LEU A 557 3.43 21.46 -15.71
N SER A 558 2.45 21.03 -14.91
CA SER A 558 2.03 21.72 -13.69
C SER A 558 3.21 21.90 -12.73
N TYR A 559 4.01 20.85 -12.52
CA TYR A 559 5.18 20.94 -11.64
C TYR A 559 6.21 21.94 -12.16
N SER A 560 6.45 21.98 -13.47
CA SER A 560 7.38 22.95 -14.07
C SER A 560 6.87 24.39 -13.96
N LEU A 561 5.57 24.61 -14.21
CA LEU A 561 4.94 25.93 -14.14
C LEU A 561 4.88 26.49 -12.72
N ILE A 562 4.74 25.64 -11.70
CA ILE A 562 4.77 26.07 -10.30
C ILE A 562 6.04 26.88 -9.98
N PHE A 563 7.21 26.47 -10.49
CA PHE A 563 8.46 27.22 -10.26
C PHE A 563 8.55 28.53 -11.05
N VAL A 564 7.73 28.72 -12.08
CA VAL A 564 7.57 30.02 -12.76
C VAL A 564 6.73 30.98 -11.91
N LEU A 565 5.80 30.44 -11.11
CA LEU A 565 4.95 31.25 -10.22
C LEU A 565 5.70 31.73 -8.97
N VAL A 566 6.66 30.95 -8.45
CA VAL A 566 7.37 31.28 -7.20
C VAL A 566 8.00 32.69 -7.21
N PRO A 567 8.74 33.12 -8.24
CA PRO A 567 9.29 34.47 -8.30
C PRO A 567 8.24 35.60 -8.29
N HIS A 568 7.01 35.31 -8.72
CA HIS A 568 5.91 36.28 -8.74
C HIS A 568 5.21 36.41 -7.37
N VAL A 569 5.44 35.45 -6.46
CA VAL A 569 4.89 35.46 -5.09
C VAL A 569 6.03 35.23 -4.09
N PRO A 570 7.01 36.16 -4.00
CA PRO A 570 8.21 35.98 -3.18
C PRO A 570 7.92 35.91 -1.68
N SER A 571 6.74 36.35 -1.24
CA SER A 571 6.27 36.23 0.14
C SER A 571 6.03 34.78 0.58
N ILE A 572 5.88 33.84 -0.36
CA ILE A 572 5.58 32.43 -0.10
C ILE A 572 6.58 31.54 -0.86
N PRO A 573 7.85 31.44 -0.41
CA PRO A 573 8.86 30.60 -1.08
C PRO A 573 8.47 29.12 -1.11
N SER A 574 7.61 28.69 -0.18
CA SER A 574 7.09 27.32 -0.06
C SER A 574 5.86 27.03 -0.92
N LEU A 575 5.49 27.94 -1.82
CA LEU A 575 4.34 27.80 -2.73
C LEU A 575 4.26 26.44 -3.44
N PRO A 576 5.37 25.81 -3.90
CA PRO A 576 5.29 24.50 -4.54
C PRO A 576 4.73 23.41 -3.63
N TYR A 577 5.11 23.40 -2.36
CA TYR A 577 4.66 22.42 -1.38
C TYR A 577 3.23 22.70 -0.92
N LEU A 578 2.87 23.98 -0.75
CA LEU A 578 1.52 24.40 -0.37
C LEU A 578 0.49 24.05 -1.44
N LEU A 579 0.74 24.44 -2.70
CA LEU A 579 -0.20 24.18 -3.81
C LEU A 579 -0.37 22.68 -4.04
N THR A 580 0.73 21.93 -4.05
CA THR A 580 0.71 20.49 -4.28
C THR A 580 0.05 19.75 -3.11
N GLY A 581 0.41 20.10 -1.87
CA GLY A 581 -0.18 19.52 -0.66
C GLY A 581 -1.69 19.80 -0.58
N ALA A 582 -2.12 21.04 -0.75
CA ALA A 582 -3.52 21.42 -0.70
C ALA A 582 -4.34 20.76 -1.83
N GLY A 583 -3.81 20.73 -3.06
CA GLY A 583 -4.46 20.08 -4.19
C GLY A 583 -4.68 18.58 -3.94
N ALA A 584 -3.68 17.89 -3.39
CA ALA A 584 -3.75 16.46 -3.13
C ALA A 584 -4.59 16.12 -1.89
N LEU A 585 -4.70 17.01 -0.90
CA LEU A 585 -5.66 16.87 0.20
C LEU A 585 -7.11 16.83 -0.30
N GLY A 586 -7.41 17.51 -1.42
CA GLY A 586 -8.71 17.44 -2.10
C GLY A 586 -9.12 16.02 -2.50
N LEU A 587 -8.17 15.09 -2.68
CA LEU A 587 -8.46 13.68 -2.99
C LEU A 587 -9.17 12.95 -1.84
N ALA A 588 -9.10 13.48 -0.61
CA ALA A 588 -9.90 12.97 0.51
C ALA A 588 -11.42 13.12 0.29
N TYR A 589 -11.81 14.09 -0.55
CA TYR A 589 -13.20 14.37 -0.90
C TYR A 589 -13.58 13.91 -2.31
N SER A 590 -12.59 13.77 -3.19
CA SER A 590 -12.80 13.43 -4.60
C SER A 590 -11.66 12.52 -5.10
N PRO A 591 -11.72 11.20 -4.83
CA PRO A 591 -10.61 10.27 -5.07
C PRO A 591 -10.34 9.97 -6.55
N ASP A 592 -11.25 10.33 -7.46
CA ASP A 592 -11.15 10.00 -8.90
C ASP A 592 -10.11 10.84 -9.66
N GLY A 593 -9.49 11.85 -9.04
CA GLY A 593 -8.58 12.77 -9.70
C GLY A 593 -9.28 13.74 -10.66
N ALA A 594 -8.58 14.80 -11.07
CA ALA A 594 -9.14 15.89 -11.84
C ALA A 594 -9.54 15.48 -13.27
N ILE A 595 -8.73 14.66 -13.96
CA ILE A 595 -8.97 14.35 -15.36
C ILE A 595 -10.27 13.58 -15.59
N ARG A 596 -10.65 12.70 -14.65
CA ARG A 596 -11.88 11.92 -14.76
C ARG A 596 -13.12 12.79 -14.62
N ARG A 597 -13.07 13.83 -13.79
CA ARG A 597 -14.16 14.80 -13.65
C ARG A 597 -14.35 15.60 -14.94
N ILE A 598 -13.23 15.99 -15.58
CA ILE A 598 -13.24 16.68 -16.87
C ILE A 598 -13.84 15.78 -17.95
N PHE A 599 -13.39 14.53 -18.06
CA PHE A 599 -13.94 13.59 -19.05
C PHE A 599 -15.40 13.24 -18.78
N ALA A 600 -15.80 13.00 -17.53
CA ALA A 600 -17.20 12.73 -17.19
C ALA A 600 -18.12 13.92 -17.50
N ALA A 601 -17.64 15.15 -17.29
CA ALA A 601 -18.37 16.36 -17.70
C ALA A 601 -18.52 16.43 -19.22
N GLY A 602 -17.44 16.14 -19.96
CA GLY A 602 -17.47 16.09 -21.43
C GLY A 602 -18.41 15.00 -21.96
N GLU A 603 -18.42 13.82 -21.35
CA GLU A 603 -19.36 12.74 -21.68
C GLU A 603 -20.81 13.15 -21.42
N ARG A 604 -21.11 13.79 -20.29
CA ARG A 604 -22.47 14.32 -20.02
C ARG A 604 -22.89 15.34 -21.06
N VAL A 605 -22.01 16.27 -21.45
CA VAL A 605 -22.32 17.25 -22.51
C VAL A 605 -22.59 16.53 -23.83
N ARG A 606 -21.76 15.54 -24.19
CA ARG A 606 -21.95 14.74 -25.40
C ARG A 606 -23.23 13.90 -25.35
N ASP A 607 -23.60 13.35 -24.21
CA ASP A 607 -24.81 12.53 -24.04
C ASP A 607 -26.07 13.40 -24.11
N ILE A 608 -26.03 14.62 -23.55
CA ILE A 608 -27.06 15.66 -23.73
C ILE A 608 -27.19 16.03 -25.21
N TRP A 609 -26.07 16.22 -25.92
CA TRP A 609 -26.06 16.58 -27.33
C TRP A 609 -26.47 15.43 -28.26
N SER A 610 -26.25 14.18 -27.85
CA SER A 610 -26.58 12.98 -28.64
C SER A 610 -27.94 12.36 -28.30
N GLY A 611 -28.72 12.97 -27.39
CA GLY A 611 -30.08 12.54 -27.05
C GLY A 611 -30.16 11.19 -26.33
N ARG A 612 -29.05 10.62 -25.83
CA ARG A 612 -29.04 9.33 -25.12
C ARG A 612 -29.36 9.54 -23.64
N ARG A 613 -30.53 9.05 -23.18
CA ARG A 613 -30.86 8.99 -21.75
C ARG A 613 -29.98 7.94 -21.05
N ALA A 614 -29.27 8.35 -20.00
CA ALA A 614 -28.53 7.44 -19.12
C ALA A 614 -29.50 6.48 -18.40
N ALA A 615 -29.18 5.18 -18.39
CA ALA A 615 -29.94 4.18 -17.65
C ALA A 615 -29.85 4.44 -16.13
N ALA A 616 -30.98 4.30 -15.43
CA ALA A 616 -31.07 4.52 -13.99
C ALA A 616 -30.28 3.45 -13.21
N PRO A 617 -29.64 3.81 -12.08
CA PRO A 617 -29.01 2.82 -11.20
C PRO A 617 -30.07 1.96 -10.49
N GLU A 618 -29.88 0.64 -10.46
CA GLU A 618 -30.72 -0.29 -9.71
C GLU A 618 -30.48 -0.17 -8.18
N PRO A 619 -31.53 -0.36 -7.36
CA PRO A 619 -31.44 -0.23 -5.90
C PRO A 619 -30.69 -1.40 -5.23
N GLU A 620 -29.94 -1.09 -4.17
CA GLU A 620 -29.21 -2.07 -3.35
C GLU A 620 -30.17 -3.01 -2.56
N PRO A 621 -29.87 -4.32 -2.43
CA PRO A 621 -30.69 -5.23 -1.66
C PRO A 621 -30.51 -5.03 -0.14
N ALA A 622 -31.63 -5.05 0.59
CA ALA A 622 -31.72 -4.83 2.03
C ALA A 622 -31.13 -5.99 2.87
N THR A 623 -30.50 -5.64 3.98
CA THR A 623 -29.93 -6.54 4.99
C THR A 623 -31.01 -7.13 5.90
N VAL A 624 -31.02 -8.45 6.07
CA VAL A 624 -31.97 -9.19 6.93
C VAL A 624 -31.25 -9.71 8.19
N VAL A 625 -31.91 -9.58 9.36
CA VAL A 625 -31.48 -10.05 10.69
C VAL A 625 -32.24 -11.33 11.05
N PRO A 626 -31.63 -12.40 11.63
CA PRO A 626 -32.38 -13.57 12.09
C PRO A 626 -32.78 -13.50 13.58
N LEU A 627 -33.98 -14.01 13.87
CA LEU A 627 -34.62 -14.13 15.19
C LEU A 627 -34.34 -15.50 15.85
N ALA A 628 -34.37 -15.56 17.19
CA ALA A 628 -34.09 -16.74 18.03
C ALA A 628 -35.31 -17.66 18.28
N VAL A 629 -35.09 -18.93 18.70
CA VAL A 629 -35.74 -19.66 19.85
C VAL A 629 -35.44 -21.19 19.89
N ALA A 630 -34.98 -21.65 21.08
CA ALA A 630 -35.12 -22.90 21.89
C ALA A 630 -35.11 -24.37 21.34
N GLY A 631 -34.12 -25.15 21.80
CA GLY A 631 -34.27 -26.21 22.85
C GLY A 631 -34.50 -27.69 22.48
N ALA A 632 -33.46 -28.56 22.61
CA ALA A 632 -33.48 -29.95 23.16
C ALA A 632 -32.14 -30.70 22.89
N SER A 633 -31.71 -31.57 23.81
CA SER A 633 -30.38 -32.21 23.87
C SER A 633 -30.34 -33.66 23.38
N GLY A 634 -29.21 -34.11 22.82
CA GLY A 634 -28.89 -35.54 22.65
C GLY A 634 -27.49 -35.79 22.06
N ASN A 635 -26.60 -36.40 22.86
CA ASN A 635 -25.19 -36.68 22.57
C ASN A 635 -25.01 -37.94 21.70
N GLY A 636 -24.08 -37.93 20.75
CA GLY A 636 -23.63 -39.15 20.04
C GLY A 636 -22.46 -38.92 19.09
N ASN A 637 -21.24 -39.19 19.55
CA ASN A 637 -20.00 -39.12 18.76
C ASN A 637 -19.89 -40.32 17.80
N GLY A 638 -19.64 -40.06 16.51
CA GLY A 638 -19.33 -41.08 15.51
C GLY A 638 -18.08 -40.71 14.71
N HIS A 639 -16.99 -41.44 14.94
CA HIS A 639 -15.70 -41.35 14.25
C HIS A 639 -15.75 -42.30 13.04
N TRP A 640 -15.44 -41.85 11.82
CA TRP A 640 -15.32 -42.71 10.64
C TRP A 640 -13.85 -42.91 10.25
N ILE A 641 -13.38 -44.16 10.32
CA ILE A 641 -12.09 -44.59 9.79
C ILE A 641 -12.34 -45.39 8.51
N GLY A 642 -11.72 -44.93 7.41
CA GLY A 642 -11.12 -45.69 6.32
C GLY A 642 -11.93 -46.79 5.62
N HIS A 643 -12.35 -46.53 4.37
CA HIS A 643 -12.59 -47.57 3.37
C HIS A 643 -11.49 -47.55 2.28
N PRO A 644 -11.10 -48.71 1.72
CA PRO A 644 -10.17 -48.81 0.60
C PRO A 644 -10.89 -48.41 -0.69
N GLY A 645 -11.00 -47.11 -0.92
CA GLY A 645 -11.59 -46.51 -2.12
C GLY A 645 -10.53 -45.87 -3.03
N PRO A 646 -10.94 -45.31 -4.18
CA PRO A 646 -10.06 -44.52 -5.04
C PRO A 646 -9.43 -43.36 -4.25
N THR A 647 -8.19 -42.98 -4.60
CA THR A 647 -7.45 -41.90 -3.94
C THR A 647 -8.31 -40.64 -3.84
N PRO A 648 -8.53 -40.09 -2.63
CA PRO A 648 -9.40 -38.94 -2.44
C PRO A 648 -8.86 -37.70 -3.15
N ALA A 649 -9.76 -36.85 -3.62
CA ALA A 649 -9.39 -35.59 -4.25
C ALA A 649 -8.78 -34.61 -3.24
N LEU A 650 -9.29 -34.61 -2.00
CA LEU A 650 -8.75 -33.89 -0.85
C LEU A 650 -8.80 -34.78 0.38
N GLU A 651 -7.75 -34.74 1.19
CA GLU A 651 -7.70 -35.38 2.51
C GLU A 651 -6.99 -34.44 3.50
N LEU A 652 -7.64 -34.18 4.63
CA LEU A 652 -7.18 -33.39 5.77
C LEU A 652 -7.05 -34.32 6.96
N ILE A 653 -5.88 -34.30 7.63
CA ILE A 653 -5.55 -35.17 8.77
C ILE A 653 -5.07 -34.30 9.94
N ASP A 654 -5.81 -34.29 11.06
CA ASP A 654 -5.59 -33.47 12.27
C ASP A 654 -5.19 -32.02 11.96
N VAL A 655 -5.86 -31.40 11.00
CA VAL A 655 -5.48 -30.06 10.54
C VAL A 655 -5.83 -29.03 11.60
N ARG A 656 -4.81 -28.28 12.05
CA ARG A 656 -4.97 -27.12 12.95
C ARG A 656 -4.49 -25.85 12.28
N ALA A 657 -5.25 -24.78 12.41
CA ALA A 657 -4.88 -23.51 11.80
C ALA A 657 -5.52 -22.31 12.50
N GLY A 658 -4.88 -21.16 12.43
CA GLY A 658 -5.38 -19.95 13.07
C GLY A 658 -4.71 -18.66 12.57
N TYR A 659 -5.10 -17.52 13.16
CA TYR A 659 -4.54 -16.21 12.84
C TYR A 659 -3.83 -15.62 14.06
N GLY A 660 -2.54 -15.33 13.92
CA GLY A 660 -1.74 -14.80 15.02
C GLY A 660 -1.65 -15.81 16.16
N ARG A 661 -2.29 -15.51 17.29
CA ARG A 661 -2.34 -16.39 18.48
C ARG A 661 -3.67 -17.13 18.64
N ILE A 662 -4.64 -16.89 17.76
CA ILE A 662 -5.99 -17.46 17.86
C ILE A 662 -6.08 -18.67 16.92
N GLU A 663 -6.22 -19.86 17.49
CA GLU A 663 -6.57 -21.08 16.74
C GLU A 663 -8.04 -20.98 16.29
N VAL A 664 -8.32 -21.32 15.04
CA VAL A 664 -9.66 -21.22 14.40
C VAL A 664 -10.14 -22.57 13.88
N VAL A 665 -9.22 -23.45 13.48
CA VAL A 665 -9.49 -24.83 13.07
C VAL A 665 -8.78 -25.73 14.08
N HIS A 666 -9.52 -26.60 14.75
CA HIS A 666 -9.05 -27.37 15.92
C HIS A 666 -9.01 -28.87 15.64
N GLY A 667 -8.05 -29.32 14.84
CA GLY A 667 -7.80 -30.74 14.59
C GLY A 667 -8.93 -31.34 13.75
N VAL A 668 -9.02 -30.91 12.49
CA VAL A 668 -10.07 -31.35 11.57
C VAL A 668 -9.57 -32.45 10.66
N ASP A 669 -10.28 -33.56 10.67
CA ASP A 669 -10.17 -34.66 9.70
C ASP A 669 -11.31 -34.55 8.67
N HIS A 670 -10.97 -34.56 7.38
CA HIS A 670 -11.96 -34.40 6.32
C HIS A 670 -11.48 -34.97 4.99
N VAL A 671 -12.37 -35.65 4.27
CA VAL A 671 -12.07 -36.28 2.97
C VAL A 671 -13.10 -35.83 1.94
N VAL A 672 -12.64 -35.46 0.74
CA VAL A 672 -13.49 -35.20 -0.43
C VAL A 672 -13.21 -36.28 -1.49
N PRO A 673 -14.17 -37.15 -1.78
CA PRO A 673 -14.03 -38.16 -2.83
C PRO A 673 -13.89 -37.53 -4.24
N PRO A 674 -13.26 -38.25 -5.18
CA PRO A 674 -13.22 -37.81 -6.59
C PRO A 674 -14.65 -37.73 -7.18
N ALA A 675 -14.88 -36.78 -8.09
CA ALA A 675 -16.15 -36.62 -8.81
C ALA A 675 -17.41 -36.48 -7.94
N THR A 676 -17.27 -35.93 -6.72
CA THR A 676 -18.40 -35.65 -5.80
C THR A 676 -18.47 -34.17 -5.45
N VAL A 677 -19.66 -33.72 -5.06
CA VAL A 677 -19.88 -32.43 -4.41
C VAL A 677 -20.01 -32.66 -2.91
N PHE A 678 -19.08 -32.10 -2.15
CA PHE A 678 -19.07 -32.14 -0.70
C PHE A 678 -19.44 -30.76 -0.14
N ALA A 679 -20.54 -30.65 0.58
CA ALA A 679 -20.96 -29.40 1.22
C ALA A 679 -20.37 -29.26 2.64
N LEU A 680 -19.63 -28.19 2.90
CA LEU A 680 -19.19 -27.79 4.24
C LEU A 680 -20.05 -26.64 4.74
N LEU A 681 -20.97 -26.96 5.65
CA LEU A 681 -21.98 -26.07 6.22
C LEU A 681 -21.57 -25.61 7.61
N GLY A 682 -22.18 -24.53 8.10
CA GLY A 682 -21.99 -24.02 9.46
C GLY A 682 -22.19 -22.50 9.58
N PRO A 683 -22.32 -21.96 10.80
CA PRO A 683 -22.51 -20.53 11.02
C PRO A 683 -21.27 -19.69 10.66
N ASN A 684 -21.45 -18.37 10.64
CA ASN A 684 -20.36 -17.43 10.39
C ASN A 684 -19.36 -17.47 11.54
N GLY A 685 -18.07 -17.50 11.20
CA GLY A 685 -17.00 -17.69 12.19
C GLY A 685 -16.76 -19.15 12.61
N ALA A 686 -17.48 -20.13 12.07
CA ALA A 686 -17.25 -21.55 12.38
C ALA A 686 -15.87 -22.09 11.92
N GLY A 687 -15.17 -21.37 11.05
CA GLY A 687 -13.85 -21.77 10.53
C GLY A 687 -13.86 -22.30 9.09
N LYS A 688 -15.01 -22.37 8.43
CA LYS A 688 -15.20 -22.92 7.06
C LYS A 688 -14.23 -22.34 6.03
N SER A 689 -14.24 -21.02 5.85
CA SER A 689 -13.34 -20.34 4.90
C SER A 689 -11.87 -20.43 5.32
N THR A 690 -11.58 -20.61 6.61
CA THR A 690 -10.20 -20.87 7.08
C THR A 690 -9.74 -22.27 6.68
N LEU A 691 -10.59 -23.28 6.84
CA LEU A 691 -10.32 -24.65 6.39
C LEU A 691 -10.12 -24.71 4.88
N LEU A 692 -10.97 -24.02 4.10
CA LEU A 692 -10.86 -23.95 2.64
C LEU A 692 -9.56 -23.24 2.20
N ARG A 693 -9.12 -22.20 2.93
CA ARG A 693 -7.81 -21.56 2.71
C ARG A 693 -6.64 -22.48 3.05
N VAL A 694 -6.78 -23.38 4.03
CA VAL A 694 -5.75 -24.37 4.34
C VAL A 694 -5.70 -25.45 3.25
N ALA A 695 -6.85 -25.95 2.82
CA ALA A 695 -6.97 -26.94 1.74
C ALA A 695 -6.39 -26.43 0.40
N SER A 696 -6.52 -25.13 0.11
CA SER A 696 -5.90 -24.48 -1.06
C SER A 696 -4.44 -24.07 -0.86
N CYS A 697 -3.83 -24.36 0.31
CA CYS A 697 -2.52 -23.86 0.75
C CYS A 697 -2.38 -22.31 0.74
N GLY A 698 -3.50 -21.58 0.71
CA GLY A 698 -3.54 -20.13 0.86
C GLY A 698 -3.22 -19.65 2.28
N HIS A 699 -3.44 -20.52 3.28
CA HIS A 699 -3.14 -20.30 4.69
C HIS A 699 -2.37 -21.50 5.26
N PRO A 700 -1.26 -21.30 6.00
CA PRO A 700 -0.48 -22.41 6.52
C PRO A 700 -1.24 -23.15 7.62
N ALA A 701 -1.24 -24.48 7.56
CA ALA A 701 -1.56 -25.31 8.70
C ALA A 701 -0.48 -25.12 9.79
N TRP A 702 -0.89 -24.99 11.05
CA TRP A 702 0.01 -24.97 12.20
C TRP A 702 0.49 -26.40 12.54
N SER A 703 -0.36 -27.40 12.31
CA SER A 703 -0.06 -28.83 12.38
C SER A 703 -1.06 -29.62 11.53
N GLY A 704 -0.81 -30.93 11.37
CA GLY A 704 -1.60 -31.82 10.53
C GLY A 704 -1.13 -31.85 9.07
N CYS A 705 -1.75 -32.71 8.27
CA CYS A 705 -1.38 -32.97 6.88
C CYS A 705 -2.54 -32.67 5.93
N VAL A 706 -2.22 -32.07 4.78
CA VAL A 706 -3.13 -31.81 3.66
C VAL A 706 -2.62 -32.61 2.48
N HIS A 707 -3.47 -33.47 1.93
CA HIS A 707 -3.20 -34.28 0.75
C HIS A 707 -4.18 -33.91 -0.38
N ILE A 708 -3.64 -33.76 -1.60
CA ILE A 708 -4.43 -33.56 -2.82
C ILE A 708 -4.11 -34.70 -3.77
N ALA A 709 -5.13 -35.47 -4.15
CA ALA A 709 -4.94 -36.67 -4.97
C ALA A 709 -3.79 -37.57 -4.45
N GLY A 710 -3.70 -37.73 -3.13
CA GLY A 710 -2.66 -38.50 -2.43
C GLY A 710 -1.31 -37.79 -2.22
N VAL A 711 -1.07 -36.64 -2.85
CA VAL A 711 0.19 -35.87 -2.71
C VAL A 711 0.10 -34.97 -1.49
N HIS A 712 1.07 -35.06 -0.57
CA HIS A 712 1.20 -34.14 0.56
C HIS A 712 1.59 -32.74 0.07
N VAL A 713 0.81 -31.71 0.43
CA VAL A 713 0.94 -30.35 -0.13
C VAL A 713 1.24 -29.26 0.90
N ASN A 714 1.46 -29.58 2.18
CA ASN A 714 1.72 -28.54 3.18
C ASN A 714 2.89 -27.64 2.76
N GLY A 715 2.66 -26.32 2.75
CA GLY A 715 3.67 -25.34 2.36
C GLY A 715 3.96 -25.28 0.85
N ALA A 716 3.25 -26.05 0.03
CA ALA A 716 3.36 -25.97 -1.42
C ALA A 716 3.05 -24.54 -1.91
N PRO A 717 3.86 -23.99 -2.82
CA PRO A 717 3.54 -22.70 -3.41
C PRO A 717 2.24 -22.82 -4.22
N PRO A 718 1.39 -21.79 -4.24
CA PRO A 718 0.09 -21.86 -4.94
C PRO A 718 0.18 -22.17 -6.43
N GLU A 719 1.32 -21.88 -7.08
CA GLU A 719 1.63 -22.30 -8.45
C GLU A 719 1.67 -23.83 -8.59
N ALA A 720 2.18 -24.54 -7.58
CA ALA A 720 2.17 -26.00 -7.55
C ALA A 720 0.75 -26.53 -7.32
N MET A 721 -0.05 -25.89 -6.48
CA MET A 721 -1.46 -26.26 -6.26
C MET A 721 -2.30 -26.11 -7.54
N ALA A 722 -2.13 -25.00 -8.25
CA ALA A 722 -2.78 -24.78 -9.53
C ALA A 722 -2.38 -25.86 -10.55
N ARG A 723 -1.09 -26.22 -10.62
CA ARG A 723 -0.59 -27.33 -11.45
C ARG A 723 -1.12 -28.71 -11.04
N LEU A 724 -1.39 -28.93 -9.76
CA LEU A 724 -1.98 -30.18 -9.23
C LEU A 724 -3.48 -30.32 -9.55
N GLY A 725 -4.11 -29.31 -10.14
CA GLY A 725 -5.53 -29.38 -10.48
C GLY A 725 -6.45 -28.67 -9.48
N VAL A 726 -5.93 -28.02 -8.44
CA VAL A 726 -6.74 -27.27 -7.46
C VAL A 726 -7.12 -25.90 -8.00
N CYS A 727 -8.41 -25.57 -7.97
CA CYS A 727 -8.95 -24.25 -8.27
C CYS A 727 -9.81 -23.76 -7.11
N THR A 728 -9.78 -22.46 -6.82
CA THR A 728 -10.53 -21.87 -5.72
C THR A 728 -11.30 -20.64 -6.18
N VAL A 729 -12.59 -20.61 -5.88
CA VAL A 729 -13.48 -19.46 -6.04
C VAL A 729 -13.83 -18.96 -4.63
N PRO A 730 -13.11 -17.95 -4.11
CA PRO A 730 -13.30 -17.46 -2.75
C PRO A 730 -14.58 -16.62 -2.61
N GLU A 731 -14.97 -16.35 -1.36
CA GLU A 731 -16.13 -15.53 -1.00
C GLU A 731 -16.12 -14.17 -1.72
N GLY A 732 -17.28 -13.78 -2.22
CA GLY A 732 -17.48 -12.57 -2.98
C GLY A 732 -17.20 -12.73 -4.47
N ARG A 733 -17.39 -11.63 -5.20
CA ARG A 733 -17.37 -11.60 -6.67
C ARG A 733 -15.93 -11.58 -7.17
N SER A 734 -15.31 -12.75 -7.15
CA SER A 734 -13.88 -13.05 -7.33
C SER A 734 -13.34 -12.78 -8.75
N VAL A 735 -13.63 -11.61 -9.31
CA VAL A 735 -13.21 -11.14 -10.63
C VAL A 735 -12.19 -10.02 -10.54
N PHE A 736 -11.31 -9.91 -11.54
CA PHE A 736 -10.45 -8.74 -11.70
C PHE A 736 -11.29 -7.64 -12.34
N ALA A 737 -11.85 -6.77 -11.51
CA ALA A 737 -12.81 -5.74 -11.91
C ALA A 737 -12.26 -4.76 -12.95
N ASN A 738 -10.94 -4.54 -12.99
CA ASN A 738 -10.27 -3.66 -13.93
C ASN A 738 -9.75 -4.34 -15.20
N LEU A 739 -10.02 -5.64 -15.34
CA LEU A 739 -9.84 -6.38 -16.57
C LEU A 739 -11.19 -6.58 -17.28
N THR A 740 -11.17 -6.70 -18.60
CA THR A 740 -12.37 -7.10 -19.36
C THR A 740 -12.77 -8.54 -19.08
N VAL A 741 -13.96 -8.95 -19.52
CA VAL A 741 -14.40 -10.35 -19.47
C VAL A 741 -13.39 -11.28 -20.16
N ALA A 742 -12.97 -10.95 -21.38
CA ALA A 742 -11.96 -11.74 -22.09
C ALA A 742 -10.61 -11.73 -21.37
N GLU A 743 -10.18 -10.58 -20.82
CA GLU A 743 -8.93 -10.51 -20.07
C GLU A 743 -8.98 -11.34 -18.78
N ASN A 744 -10.11 -11.37 -18.08
CA ASN A 744 -10.34 -12.22 -16.92
C ASN A 744 -10.19 -13.70 -17.26
N LEU A 745 -10.77 -14.15 -18.38
CA LEU A 745 -10.63 -15.53 -18.86
C LEU A 745 -9.18 -15.82 -19.25
N ARG A 746 -8.52 -14.93 -20.00
CA ARG A 746 -7.10 -15.05 -20.36
C ARG A 746 -6.17 -15.20 -19.17
N MET A 747 -6.53 -14.70 -17.99
CA MET A 747 -5.72 -14.92 -16.78
C MET A 747 -5.60 -16.41 -16.41
N MET A 748 -6.53 -17.24 -16.86
CA MET A 748 -6.49 -18.68 -16.61
C MET A 748 -5.40 -19.40 -17.41
N SER A 749 -4.89 -18.80 -18.49
CA SER A 749 -3.84 -19.41 -19.33
C SER A 749 -2.47 -19.40 -18.65
N TYR A 750 -2.34 -18.77 -17.48
CA TYR A 750 -1.13 -18.87 -16.66
C TYR A 750 -1.04 -20.19 -15.92
N ARG A 751 -2.14 -20.94 -15.86
CA ARG A 751 -2.15 -22.34 -15.42
C ARG A 751 -1.52 -23.19 -16.53
N ALA A 752 -0.59 -24.09 -16.16
CA ALA A 752 0.16 -24.87 -17.13
C ALA A 752 -0.77 -25.79 -17.95
N GLY A 753 -0.56 -25.84 -19.27
CA GLY A 753 -1.18 -26.83 -20.16
C GLY A 753 -2.47 -26.41 -20.87
N VAL A 754 -2.89 -25.14 -20.80
CA VAL A 754 -4.10 -24.66 -21.51
C VAL A 754 -3.82 -23.36 -22.27
N THR A 755 -4.18 -23.32 -23.55
CA THR A 755 -4.04 -22.14 -24.40
C THR A 755 -5.15 -21.12 -24.14
N VAL A 756 -4.91 -19.86 -24.54
CA VAL A 756 -5.91 -18.79 -24.41
C VAL A 756 -7.19 -19.12 -25.18
N ASP A 757 -7.04 -19.68 -26.39
CA ASP A 757 -8.17 -19.95 -27.27
C ASP A 757 -9.05 -21.06 -26.70
N GLU A 758 -8.44 -22.15 -26.20
CA GLU A 758 -9.16 -23.22 -25.48
C GLU A 758 -9.92 -22.68 -24.27
N ILE A 759 -9.31 -21.78 -23.49
CA ILE A 759 -9.97 -21.17 -22.33
C ILE A 759 -11.18 -20.34 -22.73
N GLU A 760 -11.02 -19.47 -23.72
CA GLU A 760 -12.12 -18.62 -24.19
C GLU A 760 -13.24 -19.48 -24.78
N GLU A 761 -12.91 -20.47 -25.60
CA GLU A 761 -13.88 -21.39 -26.20
C GLU A 761 -14.68 -22.15 -25.13
N ARG A 762 -14.00 -22.81 -24.18
CA ARG A 762 -14.65 -23.56 -23.09
C ARG A 762 -15.51 -22.66 -22.20
N ALA A 763 -15.01 -21.48 -21.86
CA ALA A 763 -15.73 -20.53 -21.02
C ALA A 763 -16.98 -19.99 -21.70
N TYR A 764 -16.90 -19.61 -22.98
CA TYR A 764 -18.05 -19.10 -23.73
C TYR A 764 -19.04 -20.18 -24.10
N ALA A 765 -18.60 -21.43 -24.30
CA ALA A 765 -19.49 -22.57 -24.46
C ALA A 765 -20.31 -22.83 -23.19
N SER A 766 -19.66 -22.78 -22.02
CA SER A 766 -20.32 -22.98 -20.72
C SER A 766 -21.18 -21.80 -20.29
N PHE A 767 -20.77 -20.56 -20.63
CA PHE A 767 -21.44 -19.33 -20.23
C PHE A 767 -21.62 -18.36 -21.42
N PRO A 768 -22.58 -18.61 -22.35
CA PRO A 768 -22.71 -17.87 -23.60
C PRO A 768 -22.89 -16.36 -23.44
N ARG A 769 -23.59 -15.91 -22.38
CA ARG A 769 -23.81 -14.48 -22.08
C ARG A 769 -22.51 -13.69 -21.88
N LEU A 770 -21.41 -14.34 -21.50
CA LEU A 770 -20.12 -13.67 -21.35
C LEU A 770 -19.48 -13.32 -22.70
N SER A 771 -19.79 -14.06 -23.77
CA SER A 771 -19.24 -13.83 -25.12
C SER A 771 -19.69 -12.49 -25.71
N GLU A 772 -20.96 -12.13 -25.52
CA GLU A 772 -21.56 -10.85 -25.92
C GLU A 772 -20.88 -9.65 -25.24
N ARG A 773 -20.24 -9.89 -24.10
CA ARG A 773 -19.66 -8.88 -23.21
C ARG A 773 -18.14 -8.98 -23.12
N ARG A 774 -17.48 -9.68 -24.05
CA ARG A 774 -16.04 -9.93 -24.05
C ARG A 774 -15.16 -8.70 -23.80
N SER A 775 -15.58 -7.52 -24.27
CA SER A 775 -14.85 -6.26 -24.17
C SER A 775 -15.28 -5.36 -23.00
N GLN A 776 -16.32 -5.76 -22.26
CA GLN A 776 -16.81 -5.05 -21.08
C GLN A 776 -15.89 -5.29 -19.89
N LEU A 777 -15.66 -4.27 -19.06
CA LEU A 777 -14.93 -4.41 -17.80
C LEU A 777 -15.73 -5.27 -16.83
N ALA A 778 -15.09 -6.25 -16.19
CA ALA A 778 -15.77 -7.14 -15.25
C ALA A 778 -16.41 -6.37 -14.08
N GLY A 779 -15.80 -5.25 -13.66
CA GLY A 779 -16.33 -4.39 -12.61
C GLY A 779 -17.65 -3.68 -12.96
N THR A 780 -18.06 -3.65 -14.23
CA THR A 780 -19.34 -3.05 -14.66
C THR A 780 -20.42 -4.09 -14.97
N LEU A 781 -20.12 -5.39 -14.78
CA LEU A 781 -21.11 -6.45 -14.85
C LEU A 781 -22.04 -6.42 -13.63
N SER A 782 -23.25 -6.97 -13.77
CA SER A 782 -24.14 -7.20 -12.63
C SER A 782 -23.53 -8.21 -11.65
N GLY A 783 -24.01 -8.25 -10.41
CA GLY A 783 -23.48 -9.16 -9.40
C GLY A 783 -23.52 -10.63 -9.82
N GLY A 784 -24.62 -11.06 -10.45
CA GLY A 784 -24.77 -12.42 -10.97
C GLY A 784 -23.83 -12.71 -12.13
N GLU A 785 -23.64 -11.75 -13.04
CA GLU A 785 -22.71 -11.89 -14.17
C GLU A 785 -21.24 -11.97 -13.71
N GLN A 786 -20.87 -11.23 -12.66
CA GLN A 786 -19.53 -11.36 -12.05
C GLN A 786 -19.32 -12.75 -11.47
N GLN A 787 -20.36 -13.34 -10.85
CA GLN A 787 -20.29 -14.70 -10.32
C GLN A 787 -20.19 -15.75 -11.43
N MET A 788 -20.96 -15.59 -12.51
CA MET A 788 -20.83 -16.44 -13.71
C MET A 788 -19.42 -16.36 -14.29
N LEU A 789 -18.82 -15.17 -14.37
CA LEU A 789 -17.43 -15.02 -14.83
C LEU A 789 -16.42 -15.69 -13.88
N ALA A 790 -16.64 -15.64 -12.58
CA ALA A 790 -15.79 -16.33 -11.60
C ALA A 790 -15.85 -17.85 -11.77
N LEU A 791 -17.03 -18.43 -12.01
CA LEU A 791 -17.20 -19.84 -12.32
C LEU A 791 -16.63 -20.20 -13.69
N ALA A 792 -16.92 -19.42 -14.74
CA ALA A 792 -16.39 -19.64 -16.09
C ALA A 792 -14.86 -19.77 -16.09
N ARG A 793 -14.18 -18.93 -15.30
CA ARG A 793 -12.74 -19.01 -15.07
C ARG A 793 -12.31 -20.35 -14.47
N ALA A 794 -13.02 -20.83 -13.45
CA ALA A 794 -12.71 -22.10 -12.82
C ALA A 794 -12.88 -23.27 -13.82
N VAL A 795 -14.02 -23.31 -14.51
CA VAL A 795 -14.37 -24.40 -15.45
C VAL A 795 -13.43 -24.46 -16.65
N ALA A 796 -13.01 -23.31 -17.19
CA ALA A 796 -12.14 -23.26 -18.37
C ALA A 796 -10.78 -23.97 -18.19
N THR A 797 -10.42 -24.28 -16.94
CA THR A 797 -9.15 -24.92 -16.58
C THR A 797 -9.24 -26.39 -16.20
N GLU A 798 -10.40 -27.03 -16.37
CA GLU A 798 -10.60 -28.47 -16.06
C GLU A 798 -9.99 -28.88 -14.71
N PRO A 799 -10.38 -28.23 -13.60
CA PRO A 799 -9.81 -28.52 -12.30
C PRO A 799 -10.13 -29.95 -11.85
N LYS A 800 -9.19 -30.61 -11.19
CA LYS A 800 -9.43 -31.89 -10.50
C LYS A 800 -10.18 -31.70 -9.19
N LEU A 801 -9.92 -30.57 -8.52
CA LEU A 801 -10.57 -30.18 -7.28
C LEU A 801 -10.97 -28.70 -7.37
N LEU A 802 -12.25 -28.42 -7.19
CA LEU A 802 -12.82 -27.09 -7.18
C LEU A 802 -13.31 -26.74 -5.77
N LEU A 803 -12.76 -25.68 -5.20
CA LEU A 803 -13.11 -25.17 -3.87
C LEU A 803 -14.00 -23.93 -4.05
N LEU A 804 -15.24 -23.97 -3.59
CA LEU A 804 -16.22 -22.88 -3.73
C LEU A 804 -16.57 -22.33 -2.35
N ASP A 805 -16.45 -21.02 -2.15
CA ASP A 805 -16.70 -20.35 -0.86
C ASP A 805 -17.84 -19.33 -1.03
N GLU A 806 -19.03 -19.65 -0.52
CA GLU A 806 -20.22 -18.78 -0.41
C GLU A 806 -20.60 -18.06 -1.72
N ILE A 807 -20.67 -18.83 -2.80
CA ILE A 807 -20.87 -18.34 -4.17
C ILE A 807 -22.25 -17.75 -4.44
N SER A 808 -23.24 -17.96 -3.56
CA SER A 808 -24.61 -17.47 -3.74
C SER A 808 -24.92 -16.17 -2.98
N LEU A 809 -24.00 -15.70 -2.13
CA LEU A 809 -24.23 -14.57 -1.24
C LEU A 809 -24.57 -13.26 -2.00
N GLY A 810 -25.75 -12.70 -1.72
CA GLY A 810 -26.20 -11.42 -2.27
C GLY A 810 -26.64 -11.46 -3.74
N LEU A 811 -27.04 -12.64 -4.24
CA LEU A 811 -27.61 -12.84 -5.58
C LEU A 811 -29.12 -13.05 -5.53
N ALA A 812 -29.80 -12.71 -6.64
CA ALA A 812 -31.23 -12.97 -6.79
C ALA A 812 -31.49 -14.50 -6.87
N PRO A 813 -32.61 -15.03 -6.32
CA PRO A 813 -32.87 -16.48 -6.24
C PRO A 813 -32.74 -17.23 -7.57
N ARG A 814 -33.17 -16.63 -8.68
CA ARG A 814 -33.05 -17.21 -10.02
C ARG A 814 -31.59 -17.42 -10.43
N ILE A 815 -30.73 -16.44 -10.14
CA ILE A 815 -29.29 -16.53 -10.45
C ILE A 815 -28.64 -17.61 -9.58
N VAL A 816 -29.09 -17.77 -8.34
CA VAL A 816 -28.63 -18.83 -7.45
C VAL A 816 -28.99 -20.20 -8.05
N ALA A 817 -30.24 -20.42 -8.45
CA ALA A 817 -30.66 -21.68 -9.08
C ALA A 817 -29.84 -22.01 -10.33
N ASP A 818 -29.69 -21.04 -11.25
CA ASP A 818 -28.89 -21.21 -12.47
C ASP A 818 -27.44 -21.59 -12.12
N LEU A 819 -26.86 -21.00 -11.07
CA LEU A 819 -25.49 -21.23 -10.66
C LEU A 819 -25.28 -22.64 -10.08
N TYR A 820 -26.22 -23.13 -9.28
CA TYR A 820 -26.17 -24.49 -8.71
C TYR A 820 -26.40 -25.59 -9.75
N GLU A 821 -27.19 -25.31 -10.78
CA GLU A 821 -27.33 -26.21 -11.92
C GLU A 821 -25.98 -26.39 -12.65
N HIS A 822 -25.19 -25.32 -12.77
CA HIS A 822 -23.83 -25.43 -13.33
C HIS A 822 -22.90 -26.23 -12.42
N VAL A 823 -22.99 -26.08 -11.09
CA VAL A 823 -22.20 -26.89 -10.14
C VAL A 823 -22.52 -28.37 -10.31
N ALA A 824 -23.79 -28.73 -10.48
CA ALA A 824 -24.21 -30.11 -10.74
C ALA A 824 -23.60 -30.65 -12.06
N ARG A 825 -23.64 -29.87 -13.15
CA ARG A 825 -23.02 -30.25 -14.43
C ARG A 825 -21.49 -30.43 -14.33
N LEU A 826 -20.80 -29.66 -13.49
CA LEU A 826 -19.36 -29.82 -13.28
C LEU A 826 -19.02 -31.14 -12.58
N LYS A 827 -19.86 -31.59 -11.65
CA LYS A 827 -19.75 -32.91 -11.04
C LYS A 827 -19.82 -34.01 -12.09
N GLU A 828 -20.79 -33.93 -13.01
CA GLU A 828 -20.98 -34.90 -14.11
C GLU A 828 -19.75 -34.99 -15.04
N GLN A 829 -18.94 -33.93 -15.10
CA GLN A 829 -17.67 -33.90 -15.84
C GLN A 829 -16.50 -34.52 -15.06
N GLY A 830 -16.74 -35.09 -13.87
CA GLY A 830 -15.73 -35.76 -13.05
C GLY A 830 -14.97 -34.83 -12.10
N ILE A 831 -15.38 -33.57 -11.96
CA ILE A 831 -14.73 -32.60 -11.08
C ILE A 831 -15.15 -32.85 -9.63
N ALA A 832 -14.18 -32.98 -8.72
CA ALA A 832 -14.46 -33.01 -7.28
C ALA A 832 -14.67 -31.57 -6.77
N ILE A 833 -15.72 -31.34 -5.96
CA ILE A 833 -16.10 -30.01 -5.50
C ILE A 833 -16.22 -30.01 -3.97
N LEU A 834 -15.52 -29.09 -3.29
CA LEU A 834 -15.79 -28.74 -1.89
C LEU A 834 -16.51 -27.40 -1.86
N LEU A 835 -17.78 -27.42 -1.49
CA LEU A 835 -18.67 -26.27 -1.46
C LEU A 835 -18.88 -25.80 -0.02
N VAL A 836 -18.38 -24.62 0.32
CA VAL A 836 -18.72 -23.92 1.56
C VAL A 836 -19.92 -23.04 1.34
N GLU A 837 -20.95 -23.18 2.17
CA GLU A 837 -22.17 -22.41 2.07
C GLU A 837 -22.81 -22.04 3.42
N GLN A 838 -23.59 -20.95 3.38
CA GLN A 838 -24.55 -20.55 4.41
C GLN A 838 -25.98 -20.97 4.05
N PHE A 839 -26.34 -21.04 2.76
CA PHE A 839 -27.67 -21.46 2.32
C PHE A 839 -27.79 -22.98 2.24
N VAL A 840 -28.08 -23.58 3.39
CA VAL A 840 -28.16 -25.03 3.63
C VAL A 840 -28.96 -25.76 2.56
N GLN A 841 -30.21 -25.36 2.32
CA GLN A 841 -31.12 -26.08 1.43
C GLN A 841 -30.60 -26.16 -0.01
N THR A 842 -30.02 -25.05 -0.50
CA THR A 842 -29.47 -24.98 -1.87
C THR A 842 -28.20 -25.81 -1.99
N ALA A 843 -27.31 -25.77 -0.99
CA ALA A 843 -26.12 -26.60 -0.97
C ALA A 843 -26.44 -28.09 -0.93
N LEU A 844 -27.39 -28.49 -0.08
CA LEU A 844 -27.82 -29.89 0.06
C LEU A 844 -28.49 -30.43 -1.22
N SER A 845 -29.16 -29.59 -2.01
CA SER A 845 -29.81 -30.04 -3.26
C SER A 845 -28.84 -30.49 -4.35
N VAL A 846 -27.55 -30.13 -4.26
CA VAL A 846 -26.53 -30.47 -5.26
C VAL A 846 -25.42 -31.35 -4.68
N ALA A 847 -25.26 -31.38 -3.35
CA ALA A 847 -24.24 -32.14 -2.68
C ALA A 847 -24.55 -33.65 -2.61
N ASP A 848 -23.51 -34.47 -2.72
CA ASP A 848 -23.58 -35.91 -2.45
C ASP A 848 -23.33 -36.18 -0.95
N PHE A 849 -22.40 -35.41 -0.36
CA PHE A 849 -22.04 -35.48 1.05
C PHE A 849 -22.09 -34.10 1.69
N ALA A 850 -22.32 -34.07 3.00
CA ALA A 850 -22.27 -32.83 3.77
C ALA A 850 -21.52 -33.00 5.09
N ALA A 851 -20.94 -31.91 5.58
CA ALA A 851 -20.36 -31.79 6.91
C ALA A 851 -20.81 -30.47 7.53
N VAL A 852 -21.01 -30.48 8.83
CA VAL A 852 -21.42 -29.30 9.59
C VAL A 852 -20.29 -28.92 10.54
N MET A 853 -19.73 -27.74 10.35
CA MET A 853 -18.64 -27.19 11.13
C MET A 853 -19.16 -26.16 12.13
N SER A 854 -18.68 -26.23 13.37
CA SER A 854 -18.97 -25.25 14.41
C SER A 854 -17.73 -25.06 15.29
N GLN A 855 -17.44 -23.81 15.65
CA GLN A 855 -16.30 -23.45 16.52
C GLN A 855 -14.99 -24.17 16.15
N GLY A 856 -14.68 -24.23 14.85
CA GLY A 856 -13.42 -24.79 14.37
C GLY A 856 -13.34 -26.32 14.26
N ARG A 857 -14.44 -27.05 14.52
CA ARG A 857 -14.50 -28.52 14.46
C ARG A 857 -15.66 -28.99 13.59
N ILE A 858 -15.53 -30.18 13.01
CA ILE A 858 -16.64 -30.85 12.31
C ILE A 858 -17.48 -31.59 13.35
N TYR A 859 -18.76 -31.25 13.44
CA TYR A 859 -19.72 -31.84 14.39
C TYR A 859 -20.36 -33.11 13.83
N ARG A 860 -20.75 -33.09 12.55
CA ARG A 860 -21.37 -34.23 11.86
C ARG A 860 -20.96 -34.22 10.39
N MET A 861 -20.86 -35.41 9.82
CA MET A 861 -20.51 -35.66 8.42
C MET A 861 -21.25 -36.90 7.93
N GLY A 862 -21.69 -36.91 6.67
CA GLY A 862 -22.37 -38.06 6.06
C GLY A 862 -22.99 -37.73 4.70
N GLU A 863 -23.86 -38.61 4.20
CA GLU A 863 -24.72 -38.31 3.05
C GLU A 863 -25.67 -37.15 3.40
N THR A 864 -26.18 -36.44 2.40
CA THR A 864 -27.00 -35.24 2.63
C THR A 864 -28.25 -35.51 3.48
N SER A 865 -28.87 -36.69 3.32
CA SER A 865 -29.99 -37.15 4.16
C SER A 865 -29.63 -37.23 5.64
N ASP A 866 -28.42 -37.66 5.97
CA ASP A 866 -27.98 -37.93 7.34
C ASP A 866 -27.58 -36.67 8.12
N VAL A 867 -27.34 -35.59 7.39
CA VAL A 867 -26.80 -34.34 7.93
C VAL A 867 -27.89 -33.28 8.12
N THR A 868 -29.03 -33.41 7.42
CA THR A 868 -30.12 -32.43 7.41
C THR A 868 -30.60 -32.05 8.82
N ASP A 869 -30.76 -33.02 9.71
CA ASP A 869 -31.18 -32.80 11.11
C ASP A 869 -30.12 -32.07 11.95
N ALA A 870 -28.84 -32.30 11.67
CA ALA A 870 -27.74 -31.68 12.41
C ALA A 870 -27.44 -30.24 11.97
N VAL A 871 -27.87 -29.84 10.78
CA VAL A 871 -27.67 -28.46 10.32
C VAL A 871 -28.40 -27.47 11.21
N SER A 872 -29.64 -27.78 11.60
CA SER A 872 -30.43 -26.96 12.53
C SER A 872 -29.70 -26.72 13.85
N HIS A 873 -29.04 -27.75 14.40
CA HIS A 873 -28.31 -27.66 15.66
C HIS A 873 -27.07 -26.76 15.60
N ALA A 874 -26.27 -26.83 14.53
CA ALA A 874 -25.02 -26.06 14.47
C ALA A 874 -25.24 -24.57 14.19
N TYR A 875 -26.28 -24.21 13.42
CA TYR A 875 -26.59 -22.81 13.12
C TYR A 875 -27.29 -22.10 14.28
N MET A 876 -27.83 -22.82 15.26
CA MET A 876 -28.47 -22.26 16.46
C MET A 876 -27.48 -21.90 17.59
N GLY A 877 -26.21 -22.29 17.49
CA GLY A 877 -25.17 -21.99 18.48
C GLY A 877 -25.32 -22.79 19.78
N ALA A 878 -24.23 -23.36 20.26
CA ALA A 878 -24.20 -24.04 21.55
C ALA A 878 -24.47 -23.04 22.69
N VAL A 879 -25.68 -23.03 23.23
CA VAL A 879 -25.91 -22.71 24.63
C VAL A 879 -25.65 -24.00 25.40
N GLY A 880 -24.39 -24.15 25.81
CA GLY A 880 -23.89 -25.15 26.73
C GLY A 880 -22.72 -24.54 27.48
#